data_AF-B8ARI6-F1
#
_entry.id   AF-B8ARI6-F1
#
_cell.length_a   1.000
_cell.length_b   1.000
_cell.length_c   1.000
_cell.angle_alpha   90.00
_cell.angle_beta   90.00
_cell.angle_gamma   90.00
#
_symmetry.space_group_name_H-M   'P 1'
#
loop_
_entity.id
_entity.type
_entity.pdbx_description
1 polymer ?
#
loop_
_entity_poly.entity_id
_entity_poly.type
_entity_poly.pdbx_seq_one_letter_code
_entity_poly.pdbx_strand_id
1 'polypeptide(L)'
;MTSLPDRGVSSSSSDPLCEGNIAPCSSSSEQKEDCSLKQSKTSILSCVFNSPFNIFEAHQDSSANKSPKSSSGSYDWLRVLRRIVCSGSMWRFLGTSKVLTSSDVWFLGKCYKLSSEESSSDSDSESGHATFLEDFSSRIWITYRRGFDAISDSKYTSDVNWGCMVRSSQMLVAQALIFHHLGRSWRRPSEKPYNPEYIGILHMFGDSEACAFSIHNLLQAGNSYGLAAGSWVGPYAMCRAWQTLVRTNREQHEVVDGNESFPMALYVVSGDEDGERGGAPVVCIDVAAQLCCDFNKGQSTWSPILLLVPLVLGLDKINPRYIPLLKETFTFPQSLGILGGKPGTSTYIAGVQDDRALYLDPHEVQMAVDIAADNIEADTSSYHCSTVRDLALDLIDPSLAIGFYCRDKDDFDDFCSRATELVDKANGAPLFTVVQSVQPSKQMYNQDDVLGISGDGNINVEDLDASGTDAGGVGVTYGMRGTNMPPPADVARFLSRDTIFDRVRLLDADPRALRAFAGTGLAVDVTVPNADVPRLAASRASARRWVRASVAPYAEATNVSRVLVGDEVISQANRTLLLSLVPAMRNLHAALAAVLPPSPRRREIIKVSTPHSLGILAASTPPSAGRFHDGYDTAVVKPLLGFLRATGAPFMVNAYPFYGGLTNDTLDYALFRVNDGVTDDATGLLYANMLDAQLDAVHSAMRRLGFGDVDVVVSGTGWPSAGEYWEVGAGADLARNYNKNAIRHLGSGVGTPLMPNRTFELSIFSLFDENLKPGPVSERNFGLYHADMTPVYDAGILTAPQEIVGTKVTPAPAPALAPAADGRRRWCVPKPAADEVALQVNIDFVCGQGGIDCGAIRAGGSCYDPNNVQAHAAFAMNLYFQSNGQHEFDCDFGQTGVITTVDPSYKSCKFT
;
A
#
# COMPACT_ATOMS: atom_id res chain seq x y z
N MET A 1 -31.57 -64.47 -6.47
CA MET A 1 -32.90 -63.80 -6.53
C MET A 1 -32.60 -62.33 -6.79
N THR A 2 -32.62 -61.91 -8.07
CA THR A 2 -33.76 -61.27 -8.79
C THR A 2 -33.86 -59.77 -8.48
N SER A 3 -33.86 -58.84 -9.44
CA SER A 3 -33.83 -58.98 -10.92
C SER A 3 -33.56 -57.64 -11.66
N LEU A 4 -33.08 -57.75 -12.90
CA LEU A 4 -33.17 -56.78 -14.04
C LEU A 4 -34.66 -56.49 -14.41
N PRO A 5 -35.06 -55.68 -15.45
CA PRO A 5 -34.33 -55.19 -16.65
C PRO A 5 -34.64 -53.71 -17.09
N ASP A 6 -33.79 -52.98 -17.85
CA ASP A 6 -33.55 -52.82 -19.32
C ASP A 6 -34.29 -51.70 -20.11
N ARG A 7 -33.62 -51.28 -21.19
CA ARG A 7 -34.03 -50.36 -22.28
C ARG A 7 -34.95 -51.01 -23.33
N GLY A 8 -35.66 -50.16 -24.08
CA GLY A 8 -36.23 -50.45 -25.42
C GLY A 8 -37.09 -49.28 -25.92
N VAL A 9 -37.19 -48.81 -27.18
CA VAL A 9 -36.45 -48.82 -28.46
C VAL A 9 -37.49 -48.44 -29.55
N SER A 10 -37.29 -47.28 -30.23
CA SER A 10 -37.77 -46.83 -31.56
C SER A 10 -39.18 -47.13 -32.13
N SER A 11 -39.80 -46.16 -32.86
CA SER A 11 -40.01 -46.21 -34.33
C SER A 11 -40.91 -45.09 -34.91
N SER A 12 -40.98 -45.02 -36.26
CA SER A 12 -41.67 -44.09 -37.20
C SER A 12 -41.00 -42.72 -37.48
N SER A 13 -40.63 -42.27 -38.71
CA SER A 13 -41.11 -42.40 -40.12
C SER A 13 -42.26 -41.43 -40.48
N SER A 14 -42.32 -40.72 -41.63
CA SER A 14 -41.46 -40.64 -42.84
C SER A 14 -42.01 -39.60 -43.87
N ASP A 15 -41.13 -38.86 -44.57
CA ASP A 15 -41.14 -38.49 -46.02
C ASP A 15 -42.35 -37.73 -46.68
N PRO A 16 -42.21 -37.03 -47.87
CA PRO A 16 -41.39 -37.43 -49.03
C PRO A 16 -40.71 -36.40 -49.98
N LEU A 17 -39.64 -36.90 -50.63
CA LEU A 17 -39.21 -36.83 -52.06
C LEU A 17 -39.67 -35.71 -53.03
N CYS A 18 -38.70 -35.19 -53.81
CA CYS A 18 -38.56 -35.53 -55.25
C CYS A 18 -37.24 -35.02 -55.90
N GLU A 19 -36.68 -35.78 -56.84
CA GLU A 19 -35.40 -35.54 -57.56
C GLU A 19 -35.60 -35.03 -59.01
N GLY A 20 -34.51 -34.65 -59.72
CA GLY A 20 -34.56 -34.59 -61.20
C GLY A 20 -33.46 -33.87 -62.00
N ASN A 21 -32.26 -34.45 -62.10
CA ASN A 21 -31.30 -34.48 -63.25
C ASN A 21 -31.11 -33.28 -64.22
N ILE A 22 -29.84 -33.00 -64.59
CA ILE A 22 -29.23 -33.18 -65.95
C ILE A 22 -27.81 -32.57 -66.02
N ALA A 23 -26.87 -33.28 -66.65
CA ALA A 23 -25.59 -32.81 -67.22
C ALA A 23 -25.58 -33.18 -68.74
N PRO A 24 -24.78 -32.60 -69.68
CA PRO A 24 -23.29 -32.58 -69.60
C PRO A 24 -22.52 -31.48 -70.41
N CYS A 25 -21.16 -31.56 -70.39
CA CYS A 25 -20.19 -31.09 -71.44
C CYS A 25 -20.01 -29.58 -71.73
N SER A 26 -18.85 -29.05 -72.20
CA SER A 26 -17.48 -29.59 -72.42
C SER A 26 -16.44 -28.48 -72.75
N SER A 27 -15.14 -28.83 -72.84
CA SER A 27 -13.95 -28.05 -73.33
C SER A 27 -13.44 -26.90 -72.43
N SER A 28 -12.15 -26.55 -72.30
CA SER A 28 -10.81 -27.12 -72.69
C SER A 28 -9.71 -26.22 -72.03
N SER A 29 -8.42 -26.51 -71.88
CA SER A 29 -7.49 -27.63 -72.19
C SER A 29 -6.14 -27.44 -71.46
N GLU A 30 -5.33 -28.51 -71.32
CA GLU A 30 -3.84 -28.64 -71.40
C GLU A 30 -2.87 -27.52 -70.93
N GLN A 31 -1.69 -27.77 -70.33
CA GLN A 31 -0.93 -29.02 -70.06
C GLN A 31 0.06 -28.83 -68.87
N LYS A 32 0.67 -29.92 -68.38
CA LYS A 32 1.69 -29.96 -67.30
C LYS A 32 3.12 -29.78 -67.83
N GLU A 33 4.06 -29.42 -66.95
CA GLU A 33 5.34 -30.15 -66.84
C GLU A 33 5.94 -30.09 -65.42
N ASP A 34 7.11 -30.69 -65.19
CA ASP A 34 7.36 -31.59 -64.05
C ASP A 34 8.70 -31.39 -63.28
N CYS A 35 8.85 -32.13 -62.16
CA CYS A 35 10.10 -32.53 -61.51
C CYS A 35 10.88 -31.56 -60.58
N SER A 36 11.90 -32.15 -59.91
CA SER A 36 12.38 -31.79 -58.55
C SER A 36 13.91 -31.66 -58.41
N LEU A 37 14.36 -31.22 -57.20
CA LEU A 37 15.70 -31.38 -56.56
C LEU A 37 16.78 -30.27 -56.65
N LYS A 38 17.21 -29.84 -55.43
CA LYS A 38 18.58 -29.54 -54.93
C LYS A 38 19.45 -28.37 -55.48
N GLN A 39 19.68 -27.39 -54.59
CA GLN A 39 20.96 -26.76 -54.18
C GLN A 39 22.11 -26.51 -55.21
N SER A 40 22.46 -25.24 -55.49
CA SER A 40 23.60 -24.51 -54.85
C SER A 40 24.28 -23.36 -55.68
N LYS A 41 24.71 -22.29 -54.97
CA LYS A 41 25.83 -21.32 -55.22
C LYS A 41 25.90 -20.38 -56.47
N THR A 42 25.54 -19.09 -56.27
CA THR A 42 26.35 -17.80 -56.37
C THR A 42 27.52 -17.65 -57.38
N SER A 43 27.94 -16.47 -57.94
CA SER A 43 27.59 -15.00 -57.86
C SER A 43 28.43 -14.17 -58.89
N ILE A 44 28.01 -12.96 -59.34
CA ILE A 44 28.85 -11.87 -59.96
C ILE A 44 28.35 -10.44 -59.58
N LEU A 45 29.27 -9.45 -59.55
CA LEU A 45 29.23 -8.00 -59.20
C LEU A 45 28.29 -7.06 -60.02
N SER A 46 28.11 -5.74 -59.77
CA SER A 46 27.97 -4.86 -58.56
C SER A 46 27.95 -3.36 -58.98
N CYS A 47 27.08 -2.49 -58.42
CA CYS A 47 27.20 -1.00 -58.52
C CYS A 47 26.59 -0.24 -57.32
N VAL A 48 27.46 0.43 -56.55
CA VAL A 48 27.32 1.58 -55.61
C VAL A 48 25.96 2.29 -55.46
N PHE A 49 25.46 2.71 -54.29
CA PHE A 49 25.97 2.77 -52.89
C PHE A 49 24.81 2.32 -51.92
N ASN A 50 24.98 2.03 -50.62
CA ASN A 50 26.16 1.88 -49.75
C ASN A 50 25.91 0.70 -48.77
N SER A 51 26.94 0.16 -48.10
CA SER A 51 26.91 -1.28 -47.70
C SER A 51 27.89 -1.66 -46.54
N PRO A 52 28.05 -2.94 -46.09
CA PRO A 52 27.03 -3.82 -45.46
C PRO A 52 27.56 -4.86 -44.39
N PHE A 53 26.66 -5.72 -43.86
CA PHE A 53 26.78 -7.18 -43.51
C PHE A 53 27.84 -7.81 -42.55
N ASN A 54 27.35 -8.89 -41.88
CA ASN A 54 27.97 -10.22 -41.58
C ASN A 54 28.67 -10.58 -40.24
N ILE A 55 28.52 -11.87 -39.90
CA ILE A 55 29.23 -12.65 -38.87
C ILE A 55 30.48 -13.31 -39.47
N PHE A 56 31.62 -13.25 -38.78
CA PHE A 56 32.48 -14.43 -38.55
C PHE A 56 33.49 -14.18 -37.42
N GLU A 57 33.69 -15.17 -36.55
CA GLU A 57 34.84 -15.26 -35.65
C GLU A 57 35.85 -16.22 -36.27
N ALA A 58 37.05 -15.74 -36.64
CA ALA A 58 38.15 -16.62 -37.04
C ALA A 58 39.53 -15.97 -36.85
N HIS A 59 40.23 -16.46 -35.82
CA HIS A 59 41.68 -16.64 -35.70
C HIS A 59 42.68 -15.49 -35.97
N GLN A 60 43.49 -15.26 -34.93
CA GLN A 60 44.96 -15.17 -34.96
C GLN A 60 45.62 -15.19 -36.36
N ASP A 61 46.42 -14.17 -36.66
CA ASP A 61 47.87 -14.40 -36.54
C ASP A 61 48.73 -13.14 -36.35
N SER A 62 49.95 -13.37 -35.89
CA SER A 62 51.06 -12.45 -35.56
C SER A 62 51.27 -11.17 -36.41
N SER A 63 51.69 -10.07 -35.75
CA SER A 63 53.10 -9.61 -35.81
C SER A 63 53.35 -8.27 -35.06
N ALA A 64 54.55 -8.16 -34.51
CA ALA A 64 55.01 -7.19 -33.53
C ALA A 64 55.30 -5.75 -34.03
N ASN A 65 55.41 -4.85 -33.03
CA ASN A 65 56.13 -3.56 -32.96
C ASN A 65 55.27 -2.28 -33.08
N LYS A 66 55.51 -1.22 -32.30
CA LYS A 66 56.36 -1.03 -31.09
C LYS A 66 55.93 0.27 -30.39
N SER A 67 55.88 0.27 -29.05
CA SER A 67 56.06 1.49 -28.25
C SER A 67 56.98 1.20 -27.06
N PRO A 68 58.02 2.01 -26.81
CA PRO A 68 58.74 2.05 -25.54
C PRO A 68 58.04 3.06 -24.61
N LYS A 69 57.63 2.74 -23.37
CA LYS A 69 58.35 2.22 -22.18
C LYS A 69 59.25 3.24 -21.45
N SER A 70 58.78 3.63 -20.26
CA SER A 70 59.54 3.72 -19.01
C SER A 70 58.55 3.71 -17.83
N SER A 71 58.71 3.00 -16.71
CA SER A 71 59.64 1.91 -16.37
C SER A 71 59.21 1.27 -15.04
N SER A 72 59.05 -0.06 -15.01
CA SER A 72 59.17 -0.88 -13.78
C SER A 72 60.67 -1.06 -13.44
N GLY A 73 61.12 -1.57 -12.29
CA GLY A 73 60.50 -2.14 -11.09
C GLY A 73 61.47 -3.17 -10.45
N SER A 74 61.17 -3.70 -9.26
CA SER A 74 61.73 -4.96 -8.69
C SER A 74 60.94 -5.28 -7.40
N TYR A 75 60.26 -6.43 -7.22
CA TYR A 75 60.79 -7.80 -7.00
C TYR A 75 61.80 -7.84 -5.83
N ASP A 76 61.72 -8.73 -4.84
CA ASP A 76 61.14 -10.09 -4.81
C ASP A 76 60.95 -10.57 -3.34
N TRP A 77 60.00 -11.48 -3.08
CA TRP A 77 60.27 -12.80 -2.46
C TRP A 77 58.99 -13.63 -2.29
N LEU A 78 58.85 -14.67 -3.11
CA LEU A 78 57.95 -15.78 -2.80
C LEU A 78 58.45 -16.54 -1.56
N ARG A 79 57.61 -16.71 -0.53
CA ARG A 79 57.45 -17.96 0.27
C ARG A 79 56.45 -17.84 1.43
N VAL A 80 55.15 -17.74 1.14
CA VAL A 80 54.13 -18.55 1.86
C VAL A 80 53.08 -19.02 0.85
N LEU A 81 53.06 -20.32 0.60
CA LEU A 81 52.05 -21.00 -0.22
C LEU A 81 51.17 -21.86 0.70
N ARG A 82 49.91 -21.45 0.95
CA ARG A 82 48.71 -22.34 0.94
C ARG A 82 47.42 -21.62 1.36
N ARG A 83 46.35 -21.90 0.60
CA ARG A 83 44.92 -21.64 0.86
C ARG A 83 44.52 -20.17 1.11
N ILE A 84 43.87 -19.56 0.12
CA ILE A 84 42.40 -19.35 0.12
C ILE A 84 41.93 -19.43 -1.35
N VAL A 85 41.20 -20.50 -1.66
CA VAL A 85 40.21 -20.61 -2.73
C VAL A 85 39.06 -21.39 -2.07
N CYS A 86 37.82 -20.95 -2.30
CA CYS A 86 36.59 -21.40 -1.61
C CYS A 86 36.46 -20.97 -0.14
N SER A 87 35.85 -19.80 0.07
CA SER A 87 34.95 -19.48 1.18
C SER A 87 33.86 -18.55 0.63
N GLY A 88 32.57 -18.87 0.65
CA GLY A 88 31.93 -20.03 1.27
C GLY A 88 31.78 -19.84 2.79
N SER A 89 30.54 -19.73 3.24
CA SER A 89 30.07 -19.62 4.64
C SER A 89 30.58 -18.43 5.48
N MET A 90 29.66 -17.49 5.74
CA MET A 90 29.54 -16.79 7.04
C MET A 90 28.06 -16.66 7.50
N TRP A 91 27.25 -17.69 7.25
CA TRP A 91 26.02 -17.97 8.00
C TRP A 91 25.97 -19.49 8.27
N ARG A 92 26.92 -19.95 9.10
CA ARG A 92 26.88 -21.26 9.78
C ARG A 92 27.49 -21.06 11.17
N PHE A 93 26.79 -21.56 12.20
CA PHE A 93 26.79 -21.15 13.62
C PHE A 93 25.78 -20.01 13.88
N LEU A 94 24.51 -20.26 14.24
CA LEU A 94 23.90 -21.46 14.83
C LEU A 94 22.97 -22.21 13.86
N GLY A 95 23.45 -23.34 13.33
CA GLY A 95 22.61 -24.38 12.75
C GLY A 95 22.41 -25.53 13.74
N THR A 96 21.83 -25.25 14.90
CA THR A 96 21.29 -26.29 15.77
C THR A 96 19.85 -26.54 15.35
N SER A 97 19.52 -27.77 14.92
CA SER A 97 18.12 -28.21 14.90
C SER A 97 17.58 -28.02 16.31
N LYS A 98 16.76 -26.99 16.52
CA LYS A 98 16.13 -26.80 17.83
C LYS A 98 15.26 -28.01 18.07
N VAL A 99 15.44 -28.62 19.24
CA VAL A 99 14.56 -29.66 19.74
C VAL A 99 13.17 -29.02 19.83
N LEU A 100 12.21 -29.54 19.05
CA LEU A 100 10.80 -29.18 19.20
C LEU A 100 10.40 -29.42 20.66
N THR A 101 9.62 -28.51 21.25
CA THR A 101 9.23 -28.64 22.65
C THR A 101 8.34 -29.87 22.83
N SER A 102 8.11 -30.29 24.08
CA SER A 102 7.16 -31.37 24.37
C SER A 102 5.69 -30.97 24.14
N SER A 103 5.42 -29.73 23.74
CA SER A 103 4.08 -29.20 23.47
C SER A 103 3.56 -29.64 22.11
N ASP A 104 2.24 -29.78 22.01
CA ASP A 104 1.54 -30.11 20.77
C ASP A 104 1.86 -29.12 19.63
N VAL A 105 2.07 -29.66 18.42
CA VAL A 105 2.32 -28.89 17.19
C VAL A 105 1.03 -28.85 16.37
N TRP A 106 0.57 -27.65 16.01
CA TRP A 106 -0.50 -27.46 15.05
C TRP A 106 0.07 -27.09 13.69
N PHE A 107 -0.18 -27.92 12.68
CA PHE A 107 0.36 -27.74 11.33
C PHE A 107 -0.77 -27.92 10.31
N LEU A 108 -1.13 -26.84 9.60
CA LEU A 108 -2.20 -26.80 8.59
C LEU A 108 -3.47 -27.57 9.03
N GLY A 109 -4.08 -27.18 10.16
CA GLY A 109 -5.32 -27.80 10.67
C GLY A 109 -5.18 -29.16 11.35
N LYS A 110 -3.97 -29.72 11.46
CA LYS A 110 -3.72 -31.00 12.15
C LYS A 110 -2.84 -30.83 13.38
N CYS A 111 -3.28 -31.38 14.50
CA CYS A 111 -2.51 -31.46 15.74
C CYS A 111 -1.60 -32.71 15.77
N TYR A 112 -0.38 -32.53 16.27
CA TYR A 112 0.59 -33.58 16.55
C TYR A 112 0.98 -33.52 18.02
N LYS A 113 0.64 -34.57 18.78
CA LYS A 113 0.98 -34.66 20.19
C LYS A 113 2.42 -35.12 20.39
N LEU A 114 3.18 -34.41 21.21
CA LEU A 114 4.60 -34.70 21.48
C LEU A 114 4.89 -35.13 22.93
N SER A 115 3.92 -35.03 23.84
CA SER A 115 4.04 -35.49 25.22
C SER A 115 3.55 -36.93 25.41
N SER A 116 4.35 -37.75 26.10
CA SER A 116 3.96 -39.09 26.56
C SER A 116 3.05 -39.05 27.80
N GLU A 117 1.84 -39.60 27.72
CA GLU A 117 1.10 -40.03 28.91
C GLU A 117 1.47 -41.48 29.26
N GLU A 118 1.95 -41.71 30.48
CA GLU A 118 2.33 -43.04 30.97
C GLU A 118 1.08 -43.91 31.24
N SER A 119 0.76 -44.84 30.33
CA SER A 119 0.14 -46.12 30.74
C SER A 119 0.42 -47.26 29.75
N SER A 120 1.11 -48.29 30.26
CA SER A 120 1.29 -49.63 29.67
C SER A 120 1.78 -49.75 28.22
N SER A 121 3.08 -50.05 28.08
CA SER A 121 3.66 -50.96 27.07
C SER A 121 3.14 -50.84 25.62
N ASP A 122 3.74 -49.95 24.83
CA ASP A 122 4.54 -50.31 23.65
C ASP A 122 5.26 -49.07 23.08
N SER A 123 5.98 -49.23 21.96
CA SER A 123 7.06 -48.38 21.43
C SER A 123 6.69 -47.00 20.86
N ASP A 124 5.60 -46.36 21.30
CA ASP A 124 4.91 -45.35 20.49
C ASP A 124 5.32 -43.88 20.70
N SER A 125 6.26 -43.54 21.60
CA SER A 125 6.64 -42.14 21.84
C SER A 125 7.47 -41.49 20.71
N GLU A 126 8.04 -42.26 19.79
CA GLU A 126 8.67 -41.73 18.57
C GLU A 126 7.65 -41.30 17.49
N SER A 127 6.40 -41.75 17.58
CA SER A 127 5.42 -41.66 16.48
C SER A 127 4.98 -40.24 16.13
N GLY A 128 4.66 -39.40 17.13
CA GLY A 128 4.09 -38.06 16.91
C GLY A 128 5.06 -37.11 16.20
N HIS A 129 6.31 -37.09 16.67
CA HIS A 129 7.38 -36.28 16.09
C HIS A 129 7.76 -36.74 14.68
N ALA A 130 7.90 -38.05 14.46
CA ALA A 130 8.19 -38.60 13.13
C ALA A 130 7.07 -38.28 12.11
N THR A 131 5.80 -38.43 12.51
CA THR A 131 4.65 -38.16 11.64
C THR A 131 4.50 -36.65 11.32
N PHE A 132 4.89 -35.77 12.26
CA PHE A 132 4.99 -34.33 11.99
C PHE A 132 6.09 -34.03 10.97
N LEU A 133 7.29 -34.58 11.14
CA LEU A 133 8.41 -34.35 10.21
C LEU A 133 8.09 -34.88 8.81
N GLU A 134 7.45 -36.04 8.69
CA GLU A 134 6.99 -36.59 7.42
C GLU A 134 5.97 -35.65 6.73
N ASP A 135 5.04 -35.05 7.49
CA ASP A 135 4.08 -34.08 6.96
C ASP A 135 4.74 -32.78 6.51
N PHE A 136 5.67 -32.26 7.31
CA PHE A 136 6.44 -31.06 6.98
C PHE A 136 7.26 -31.28 5.71
N SER A 137 8.00 -32.39 5.62
CA SER A 137 8.83 -32.72 4.44
C SER A 137 8.04 -33.18 3.21
N SER A 138 6.72 -33.33 3.34
CA SER A 138 5.79 -33.58 2.24
C SER A 138 5.17 -32.30 1.67
N ARG A 139 5.36 -31.14 2.31
CA ARG A 139 4.78 -29.88 1.83
C ARG A 139 5.61 -29.34 0.67
N ILE A 140 4.91 -28.96 -0.41
CA ILE A 140 5.51 -28.24 -1.54
C ILE A 140 6.19 -26.96 -1.03
N TRP A 141 7.48 -26.87 -1.29
CA TRP A 141 8.37 -25.78 -0.95
C TRP A 141 8.85 -25.13 -2.25
N ILE A 142 8.63 -23.84 -2.41
CA ILE A 142 9.02 -23.09 -3.61
C ILE A 142 9.90 -21.92 -3.15
N THR A 143 11.05 -21.79 -3.80
CA THR A 143 12.15 -20.92 -3.38
C THR A 143 12.56 -19.97 -4.50
N TYR A 144 13.53 -19.11 -4.26
CA TYR A 144 14.15 -18.31 -5.31
C TYR A 144 14.76 -19.21 -6.38
N ARG A 145 14.49 -18.87 -7.64
CA ARG A 145 14.96 -19.60 -8.81
C ARG A 145 15.83 -18.69 -9.68
N ARG A 146 16.68 -19.31 -10.50
CA ARG A 146 17.54 -18.62 -11.46
C ARG A 146 17.76 -19.47 -12.70
N GLY A 147 17.97 -18.81 -13.84
CA GLY A 147 18.13 -19.46 -15.13
C GLY A 147 16.80 -19.88 -15.77
N PHE A 148 15.69 -19.29 -15.34
CA PHE A 148 14.42 -19.36 -16.07
C PHE A 148 14.39 -18.33 -17.21
N ASP A 149 13.45 -18.48 -18.15
CA ASP A 149 13.28 -17.58 -19.29
C ASP A 149 12.94 -16.15 -18.85
N ALA A 150 13.37 -15.15 -19.63
CA ALA A 150 13.18 -13.75 -19.25
C ALA A 150 11.69 -13.40 -19.08
N ILE A 151 11.33 -12.77 -17.96
CA ILE A 151 9.94 -12.42 -17.65
C ILE A 151 9.48 -11.25 -18.52
N SER A 152 8.62 -11.51 -19.50
CA SER A 152 8.03 -10.51 -20.40
C SER A 152 9.10 -9.60 -21.04
N ASP A 153 8.85 -8.28 -21.18
CA ASP A 153 9.83 -7.32 -21.72
C ASP A 153 11.03 -7.03 -20.78
N SER A 154 11.13 -7.70 -19.63
CA SER A 154 12.21 -7.47 -18.66
C SER A 154 13.48 -8.27 -18.99
N LYS A 155 14.56 -8.00 -18.22
CA LYS A 155 15.81 -8.77 -18.31
C LYS A 155 15.98 -9.76 -17.14
N TYR A 156 14.93 -9.99 -16.35
CA TYR A 156 15.01 -10.85 -15.17
C TYR A 156 14.83 -12.32 -15.56
N THR A 157 15.92 -13.09 -15.37
CA THR A 157 15.99 -14.56 -15.45
C THR A 157 16.18 -15.19 -14.06
N SER A 158 15.89 -14.43 -13.01
CA SER A 158 15.97 -14.85 -11.61
C SER A 158 15.15 -13.94 -10.70
N ASP A 159 14.51 -14.50 -9.68
CA ASP A 159 13.68 -13.77 -8.71
C ASP A 159 14.35 -13.51 -7.35
N VAL A 160 15.65 -13.81 -7.26
CA VAL A 160 16.48 -13.60 -6.06
C VAL A 160 16.37 -12.16 -5.55
N ASN A 161 16.18 -12.03 -4.24
CA ASN A 161 15.98 -10.78 -3.48
C ASN A 161 14.65 -10.02 -3.71
N TRP A 162 13.75 -10.47 -4.59
CA TRP A 162 12.46 -9.77 -4.81
C TRP A 162 11.23 -10.69 -4.85
N GLY A 163 11.32 -11.90 -5.41
CA GLY A 163 10.18 -12.82 -5.59
C GLY A 163 9.59 -13.47 -4.32
N CYS A 164 10.10 -13.17 -3.12
CA CYS A 164 9.78 -13.92 -1.89
C CYS A 164 8.29 -13.99 -1.55
N MET A 165 7.53 -12.90 -1.80
CA MET A 165 6.08 -12.89 -1.62
C MET A 165 5.37 -13.79 -2.64
N VAL A 166 5.81 -13.74 -3.91
CA VAL A 166 5.27 -14.60 -4.98
C VAL A 166 5.47 -16.06 -4.59
N ARG A 167 6.69 -16.46 -4.20
CA ARG A 167 7.01 -17.84 -3.78
C ARG A 167 6.23 -18.28 -2.54
N SER A 168 6.08 -17.39 -1.55
CA SER A 168 5.26 -17.66 -0.37
C SER A 168 3.78 -17.89 -0.73
N SER A 169 3.25 -17.14 -1.69
CA SER A 169 1.89 -17.33 -2.18
C SER A 169 1.71 -18.58 -3.05
N GLN A 170 2.69 -18.91 -3.90
CA GLN A 170 2.72 -20.15 -4.67
C GLN A 170 2.71 -21.36 -3.73
N MET A 171 3.46 -21.36 -2.63
CA MET A 171 3.42 -22.44 -1.64
C MET A 171 2.04 -22.61 -1.00
N LEU A 172 1.36 -21.52 -0.64
CA LEU A 172 0.01 -21.59 -0.05
C LEU A 172 -1.01 -22.18 -1.04
N VAL A 173 -1.01 -21.72 -2.30
CA VAL A 173 -1.91 -22.23 -3.34
C VAL A 173 -1.56 -23.66 -3.74
N ALA A 174 -0.28 -24.03 -3.73
CA ALA A 174 0.17 -25.40 -3.95
C ALA A 174 -0.36 -26.35 -2.86
N GLN A 175 -0.42 -25.94 -1.59
CA GLN A 175 -1.06 -26.77 -0.56
C GLN A 175 -2.57 -26.90 -0.79
N ALA A 176 -3.25 -25.84 -1.23
CA ALA A 176 -4.68 -25.92 -1.56
C ALA A 176 -4.96 -26.97 -2.64
N LEU A 177 -4.12 -27.00 -3.70
CA LEU A 177 -4.21 -28.00 -4.78
C LEU A 177 -3.89 -29.41 -4.29
N ILE A 178 -2.87 -29.59 -3.44
CA ILE A 178 -2.57 -30.88 -2.80
C ILE A 178 -3.75 -31.34 -1.93
N PHE A 179 -4.38 -30.44 -1.18
CA PHE A 179 -5.52 -30.78 -0.32
C PHE A 179 -6.78 -31.08 -1.14
N HIS A 180 -6.93 -30.46 -2.31
CA HIS A 180 -8.03 -30.71 -3.23
C HIS A 180 -7.90 -32.08 -3.93
N HIS A 181 -6.78 -32.36 -4.59
CA HIS A 181 -6.60 -33.59 -5.37
C HIS A 181 -6.25 -34.80 -4.49
N LEU A 182 -5.30 -34.64 -3.57
CA LEU A 182 -4.69 -35.75 -2.81
C LEU A 182 -5.15 -35.83 -1.36
N GLY A 183 -5.78 -34.77 -0.85
CA GLY A 183 -6.26 -34.66 0.53
C GLY A 183 -5.16 -34.24 1.53
N ARG A 184 -5.59 -33.61 2.63
CA ARG A 184 -4.72 -33.13 3.72
C ARG A 184 -3.78 -34.22 4.29
N SER A 185 -4.24 -35.47 4.31
CA SER A 185 -3.49 -36.63 4.82
C SER A 185 -2.41 -37.14 3.87
N TRP A 186 -2.32 -36.65 2.64
CA TRP A 186 -1.29 -37.08 1.68
C TRP A 186 0.13 -36.77 2.17
N ARG A 187 1.05 -37.71 1.92
CA ARG A 187 2.48 -37.62 2.19
C ARG A 187 3.26 -37.95 0.93
N ARG A 188 4.44 -37.35 0.76
CA ARG A 188 5.32 -37.59 -0.38
C ARG A 188 5.86 -39.02 -0.32
N PRO A 189 5.64 -39.86 -1.36
CA PRO A 189 6.24 -41.19 -1.42
C PRO A 189 7.77 -41.12 -1.42
N SER A 190 8.41 -42.08 -0.73
CA SER A 190 9.88 -42.23 -0.78
C SER A 190 10.37 -42.88 -2.08
N GLU A 191 9.50 -43.62 -2.76
CA GLU A 191 9.81 -44.38 -3.98
C GLU A 191 9.09 -43.79 -5.21
N LYS A 192 9.67 -44.01 -6.39
CA LYS A 192 9.10 -43.67 -7.71
C LYS A 192 8.40 -44.91 -8.30
N PRO A 193 7.43 -44.75 -9.24
CA PRO A 193 6.94 -43.50 -9.83
C PRO A 193 6.03 -42.71 -8.89
N TYR A 194 6.00 -41.39 -9.09
CA TYR A 194 5.12 -40.50 -8.34
C TYR A 194 3.68 -40.48 -8.90
N ASN A 195 2.70 -40.07 -8.08
CA ASN A 195 1.31 -39.89 -8.51
C ASN A 195 1.26 -38.81 -9.63
N PRO A 196 0.62 -39.08 -10.79
CA PRO A 196 0.46 -38.12 -11.87
C PRO A 196 -0.17 -36.78 -11.45
N GLU A 197 -1.15 -36.77 -10.54
CA GLU A 197 -1.78 -35.53 -10.05
C GLU A 197 -0.80 -34.68 -9.26
N TYR A 198 0.07 -35.29 -8.44
CA TYR A 198 1.13 -34.59 -7.72
C TYR A 198 2.16 -33.96 -8.67
N ILE A 199 2.51 -34.67 -9.75
CA ILE A 199 3.43 -34.16 -10.78
C ILE A 199 2.77 -33.06 -11.61
N GLY A 200 1.48 -33.19 -11.96
CA GLY A 200 0.68 -32.12 -12.58
C GLY A 200 0.59 -30.88 -11.70
N ILE A 201 0.45 -31.03 -10.37
CA ILE A 201 0.51 -29.90 -9.44
C ILE A 201 1.87 -29.21 -9.51
N LEU A 202 2.99 -29.95 -9.45
CA LEU A 202 4.32 -29.34 -9.58
C LEU A 202 4.54 -28.69 -10.95
N HIS A 203 4.02 -29.27 -12.04
CA HIS A 203 4.09 -28.70 -13.37
C HIS A 203 3.46 -27.31 -13.44
N MET A 204 2.30 -27.10 -12.80
CA MET A 204 1.64 -25.79 -12.80
C MET A 204 2.46 -24.66 -12.14
N PHE A 205 3.45 -24.98 -11.28
CA PHE A 205 4.30 -23.99 -10.60
C PHE A 205 5.71 -23.86 -11.18
N GLY A 206 5.99 -24.44 -12.36
CA GLY A 206 7.26 -24.22 -13.07
C GLY A 206 7.54 -22.73 -13.35
N ASP A 207 8.80 -22.41 -13.58
CA ASP A 207 9.28 -21.04 -13.84
C ASP A 207 9.23 -20.69 -15.33
N SER A 208 8.12 -21.03 -16.01
CA SER A 208 7.92 -20.80 -17.44
C SER A 208 6.53 -20.23 -17.72
N GLU A 209 6.37 -19.44 -18.79
CA GLU A 209 5.07 -18.94 -19.25
C GLU A 209 4.11 -20.08 -19.63
N ALA A 210 4.64 -21.27 -19.96
CA ALA A 210 3.84 -22.48 -20.19
C ALA A 210 3.16 -23.03 -18.92
N CYS A 211 3.65 -22.69 -17.73
CA CYS A 211 3.15 -23.22 -16.46
C CYS A 211 2.07 -22.30 -15.88
N ALA A 212 0.83 -22.80 -15.72
CA ALA A 212 -0.36 -22.00 -15.42
C ALA A 212 -0.24 -21.03 -14.22
N PHE A 213 0.55 -21.38 -13.20
CA PHE A 213 0.76 -20.62 -11.96
C PHE A 213 2.23 -20.22 -11.74
N SER A 214 2.98 -20.07 -12.83
CA SER A 214 4.36 -19.59 -12.84
C SER A 214 4.50 -18.17 -12.28
N ILE A 215 5.75 -17.81 -11.96
CA ILE A 215 6.08 -16.42 -11.58
C ILE A 215 5.77 -15.43 -12.71
N HIS A 216 5.97 -15.82 -13.98
CA HIS A 216 5.66 -15.03 -15.17
C HIS A 216 4.16 -14.70 -15.23
N ASN A 217 3.32 -15.73 -15.17
CA ASN A 217 1.86 -15.60 -15.30
C ASN A 217 1.24 -14.86 -14.11
N LEU A 218 1.78 -15.05 -12.89
CA LEU A 218 1.38 -14.30 -11.70
C LEU A 218 1.71 -12.80 -11.79
N LEU A 219 2.90 -12.45 -12.31
CA LEU A 219 3.29 -11.05 -12.51
C LEU A 219 2.42 -10.38 -13.58
N GLN A 220 2.17 -11.08 -14.70
CA GLN A 220 1.30 -10.59 -15.77
C GLN A 220 -0.13 -10.33 -15.28
N ALA A 221 -0.74 -11.28 -14.57
CA ALA A 221 -2.08 -11.14 -14.00
C ALA A 221 -2.16 -10.10 -12.86
N GLY A 222 -1.04 -9.84 -12.20
CA GLY A 222 -0.93 -8.87 -11.12
C GLY A 222 -0.54 -7.45 -11.56
N ASN A 223 -0.24 -7.21 -12.84
CA ASN A 223 0.27 -5.92 -13.33
C ASN A 223 -0.64 -4.74 -12.96
N SER A 224 -1.96 -4.92 -12.99
CA SER A 224 -2.94 -3.89 -12.59
C SER A 224 -2.93 -3.55 -11.08
N TYR A 225 -2.30 -4.39 -10.26
CA TYR A 225 -2.10 -4.19 -8.82
C TYR A 225 -0.64 -3.84 -8.47
N GLY A 226 0.15 -3.44 -9.47
CA GLY A 226 1.54 -3.02 -9.29
C GLY A 226 2.57 -4.15 -9.18
N LEU A 227 2.21 -5.39 -9.52
CA LEU A 227 3.18 -6.47 -9.60
C LEU A 227 4.08 -6.28 -10.82
N ALA A 228 5.39 -6.14 -10.59
CA ALA A 228 6.42 -6.04 -11.62
C ALA A 228 7.69 -6.79 -11.20
N ALA A 229 8.44 -7.30 -12.18
CA ALA A 229 9.70 -8.00 -11.91
C ALA A 229 10.72 -7.06 -11.26
N GLY A 230 11.25 -7.46 -10.09
CA GLY A 230 12.16 -6.64 -9.27
C GLY A 230 11.46 -5.77 -8.21
N SER A 231 10.13 -5.64 -8.23
CA SER A 231 9.36 -4.87 -7.24
C SER A 231 8.90 -5.73 -6.06
N TRP A 232 8.74 -5.11 -4.88
CA TRP A 232 8.06 -5.75 -3.76
C TRP A 232 6.53 -5.73 -3.97
N VAL A 233 5.86 -6.74 -3.41
CA VAL A 233 4.42 -6.96 -3.51
C VAL A 233 3.87 -7.22 -2.11
N GLY A 234 2.80 -6.51 -1.72
CA GLY A 234 2.10 -6.75 -0.46
C GLY A 234 1.10 -7.91 -0.53
N PRO A 235 0.74 -8.56 0.61
CA PRO A 235 -0.17 -9.69 0.64
C PRO A 235 -1.53 -9.45 -0.03
N TYR A 236 -2.14 -8.28 0.16
CA TYR A 236 -3.41 -7.91 -0.49
C TYR A 236 -3.30 -7.94 -2.03
N ALA A 237 -2.29 -7.26 -2.59
CA ALA A 237 -2.06 -7.20 -4.03
C ALA A 237 -1.78 -8.61 -4.60
N MET A 238 -1.05 -9.45 -3.84
CA MET A 238 -0.80 -10.84 -4.18
C MET A 238 -2.10 -11.67 -4.24
N CYS A 239 -2.98 -11.55 -3.24
CA CYS A 239 -4.29 -12.22 -3.24
C CYS A 239 -5.17 -11.80 -4.42
N ARG A 240 -5.14 -10.51 -4.79
CA ARG A 240 -5.88 -9.98 -5.95
C ARG A 240 -5.32 -10.45 -7.28
N ALA A 241 -3.99 -10.55 -7.41
CA ALA A 241 -3.34 -11.12 -8.60
C ALA A 241 -3.71 -12.59 -8.79
N TRP A 242 -3.75 -13.39 -7.73
CA TRP A 242 -4.28 -14.77 -7.78
C TRP A 242 -5.73 -14.82 -8.26
N GLN A 243 -6.59 -13.92 -7.78
CA GLN A 243 -7.99 -13.85 -8.23
C GLN A 243 -8.11 -13.48 -9.72
N THR A 244 -7.22 -12.62 -10.25
CA THR A 244 -7.15 -12.34 -11.68
C THR A 244 -6.66 -13.57 -12.45
N LEU A 245 -5.54 -14.18 -12.06
CA LEU A 245 -4.94 -15.31 -12.77
C LEU A 245 -5.90 -16.50 -12.89
N VAL A 246 -6.55 -16.88 -11.77
CA VAL A 246 -7.54 -17.96 -11.74
C VAL A 246 -8.71 -17.68 -12.69
N ARG A 247 -9.16 -16.42 -12.77
CA ARG A 247 -10.24 -16.01 -13.69
C ARG A 247 -9.77 -16.07 -15.15
N THR A 248 -8.62 -15.50 -15.46
CA THR A 248 -8.08 -15.40 -16.82
C THR A 248 -7.73 -16.78 -17.40
N ASN A 249 -7.06 -17.65 -16.63
CA ASN A 249 -6.76 -19.01 -17.09
C ASN A 249 -8.06 -19.78 -17.41
N ARG A 250 -9.08 -19.66 -16.55
CA ARG A 250 -10.40 -20.28 -16.79
C ARG A 250 -11.04 -19.76 -18.09
N GLU A 251 -11.08 -18.45 -18.31
CA GLU A 251 -11.65 -17.85 -19.53
C GLU A 251 -10.90 -18.27 -20.81
N GLN A 252 -9.57 -18.47 -20.74
CA GLN A 252 -8.76 -18.92 -21.88
C GLN A 252 -8.92 -20.41 -22.19
N HIS A 253 -8.95 -21.27 -21.16
CA HIS A 253 -9.11 -22.72 -21.33
C HIS A 253 -10.53 -23.14 -21.75
N GLU A 254 -11.54 -22.28 -21.64
CA GLU A 254 -12.86 -22.52 -22.23
C GLU A 254 -12.87 -22.53 -23.77
N VAL A 255 -11.76 -22.17 -24.42
CA VAL A 255 -11.59 -22.14 -25.89
C VAL A 255 -10.78 -23.35 -26.41
N VAL A 256 -10.06 -24.08 -25.54
CA VAL A 256 -9.16 -25.18 -25.92
C VAL A 256 -9.26 -26.31 -24.91
N ASP A 257 -9.71 -27.50 -25.35
CA ASP A 257 -9.77 -28.72 -24.51
C ASP A 257 -8.39 -29.03 -23.88
N GLY A 258 -8.23 -28.70 -22.60
CA GLY A 258 -6.96 -28.80 -21.87
C GLY A 258 -7.15 -28.84 -20.35
N ASN A 259 -6.45 -29.75 -19.69
CA ASN A 259 -6.73 -30.22 -18.32
C ASN A 259 -6.04 -29.38 -17.21
N GLU A 260 -5.88 -28.08 -17.41
CA GLU A 260 -5.02 -27.19 -16.58
C GLU A 260 -5.79 -26.04 -15.91
N SER A 261 -7.12 -26.14 -15.82
CA SER A 261 -7.95 -25.16 -15.12
C SER A 261 -7.82 -25.28 -13.59
N PHE A 262 -7.67 -24.15 -12.89
CA PHE A 262 -7.75 -24.09 -11.43
C PHE A 262 -9.10 -24.64 -10.93
N PRO A 263 -9.12 -25.67 -10.04
CA PRO A 263 -10.32 -26.48 -9.81
C PRO A 263 -11.27 -25.94 -8.72
N MET A 264 -11.08 -24.68 -8.27
CA MET A 264 -11.73 -24.13 -7.07
C MET A 264 -12.19 -22.69 -7.30
N ALA A 265 -13.29 -22.27 -6.68
CA ALA A 265 -13.63 -20.85 -6.58
C ALA A 265 -12.59 -20.12 -5.71
N LEU A 266 -12.27 -18.86 -6.00
CA LEU A 266 -11.32 -18.06 -5.21
C LEU A 266 -11.98 -16.80 -4.66
N TYR A 267 -12.11 -16.73 -3.33
CA TYR A 267 -12.72 -15.62 -2.60
C TYR A 267 -11.65 -14.87 -1.79
N VAL A 268 -11.25 -13.69 -2.29
CA VAL A 268 -10.48 -12.74 -1.49
C VAL A 268 -11.43 -12.05 -0.52
N VAL A 269 -11.32 -12.38 0.77
CA VAL A 269 -12.08 -11.82 1.87
C VAL A 269 -11.41 -10.52 2.32
N SER A 270 -11.66 -9.45 1.59
CA SER A 270 -11.28 -8.10 2.01
C SER A 270 -12.32 -7.51 2.98
N GLY A 271 -12.00 -6.37 3.60
CA GLY A 271 -13.02 -5.38 3.92
C GLY A 271 -13.61 -4.79 2.63
N ASP A 272 -14.17 -3.57 2.71
CA ASP A 272 -14.44 -2.75 1.50
C ASP A 272 -13.26 -2.81 0.52
N GLU A 273 -13.54 -2.82 -0.79
CA GLU A 273 -12.67 -3.37 -1.83
C GLU A 273 -11.20 -2.90 -1.81
N ASP A 274 -10.93 -1.71 -1.28
CA ASP A 274 -9.62 -1.06 -1.24
C ASP A 274 -8.78 -1.35 0.03
N GLY A 275 -9.31 -2.09 1.02
CA GLY A 275 -8.61 -2.38 2.28
C GLY A 275 -8.43 -1.20 3.26
N GLU A 276 -8.89 -0.01 2.86
CA GLU A 276 -8.75 1.28 3.56
C GLU A 276 -9.58 1.42 4.86
N ARG A 277 -10.61 0.58 5.06
CA ARG A 277 -11.44 0.64 6.27
C ARG A 277 -10.77 -0.10 7.42
N GLY A 278 -10.49 0.60 8.52
CA GLY A 278 -10.02 0.04 9.79
C GLY A 278 -11.08 -0.79 10.52
N GLY A 279 -11.44 -1.95 9.95
CA GLY A 279 -12.34 -2.95 10.52
C GLY A 279 -11.94 -4.34 10.05
N ALA A 280 -12.31 -5.37 10.81
CA ALA A 280 -11.99 -6.75 10.46
C ALA A 280 -12.68 -7.15 9.13
N PRO A 281 -11.99 -7.83 8.18
CA PRO A 281 -12.60 -8.31 6.94
C PRO A 281 -13.85 -9.15 7.18
N VAL A 282 -14.75 -9.18 6.19
CA VAL A 282 -16.07 -9.78 6.35
C VAL A 282 -16.27 -10.92 5.35
N VAL A 283 -16.29 -12.15 5.86
CA VAL A 283 -16.74 -13.34 5.12
C VAL A 283 -18.26 -13.23 4.95
N CYS A 284 -18.72 -13.05 3.71
CA CYS A 284 -20.14 -13.06 3.39
C CYS A 284 -20.53 -14.42 2.79
N ILE A 285 -21.41 -15.14 3.47
CA ILE A 285 -21.87 -16.48 3.07
C ILE A 285 -22.55 -16.44 1.70
N ASP A 286 -23.40 -15.44 1.45
CA ASP A 286 -24.07 -15.27 0.16
C ASP A 286 -23.08 -14.99 -0.99
N VAL A 287 -21.97 -14.28 -0.72
CA VAL A 287 -20.91 -14.02 -1.73
C VAL A 287 -20.13 -15.30 -2.03
N ALA A 288 -19.79 -16.09 -1.01
CA ALA A 288 -19.15 -17.39 -1.22
C ALA A 288 -20.05 -18.33 -2.03
N ALA A 289 -21.34 -18.43 -1.69
CA ALA A 289 -22.32 -19.22 -2.43
C ALA A 289 -22.47 -18.77 -3.89
N GLN A 290 -22.50 -17.46 -4.14
CA GLN A 290 -22.55 -16.90 -5.49
C GLN A 290 -21.28 -17.24 -6.30
N LEU A 291 -20.09 -17.03 -5.73
CA LEU A 291 -18.82 -17.38 -6.37
C LEU A 291 -18.74 -18.89 -6.70
N CYS A 292 -19.22 -19.75 -5.81
CA CYS A 292 -19.29 -21.19 -6.04
C CYS A 292 -20.28 -21.56 -7.17
N CYS A 293 -21.44 -20.91 -7.21
CA CYS A 293 -22.45 -21.11 -8.26
C CYS A 293 -21.91 -20.66 -9.64
N ASP A 294 -21.29 -19.48 -9.72
CA ASP A 294 -20.69 -18.93 -10.93
C ASP A 294 -19.48 -19.76 -11.40
N PHE A 295 -18.73 -20.36 -10.47
CA PHE A 295 -17.66 -21.30 -10.78
C PHE A 295 -18.19 -22.57 -11.46
N ASN A 296 -19.34 -23.10 -11.03
CA ASN A 296 -19.98 -24.26 -11.66
C ASN A 296 -20.95 -23.91 -12.80
N LYS A 297 -21.00 -22.64 -13.26
CA LYS A 297 -21.95 -22.17 -14.28
C LYS A 297 -23.42 -22.49 -13.94
N GLY A 298 -23.77 -22.52 -12.65
CA GLY A 298 -25.10 -22.89 -12.15
C GLY A 298 -25.44 -24.39 -12.22
N GLN A 299 -24.49 -25.28 -12.55
CA GLN A 299 -24.72 -26.73 -12.62
C GLN A 299 -24.84 -27.41 -11.24
N SER A 300 -24.18 -26.85 -10.23
CA SER A 300 -24.32 -27.26 -8.83
C SER A 300 -24.35 -26.04 -7.92
N THR A 301 -24.89 -26.20 -6.72
CA THR A 301 -25.01 -25.15 -5.69
C THR A 301 -23.70 -24.80 -5.00
N TRP A 302 -22.65 -25.62 -5.17
CA TRP A 302 -21.38 -25.44 -4.48
C TRP A 302 -20.19 -26.05 -5.25
N SER A 303 -19.03 -25.40 -5.19
CA SER A 303 -17.71 -25.91 -5.61
C SER A 303 -16.72 -25.76 -4.45
N PRO A 304 -15.60 -26.51 -4.47
CA PRO A 304 -14.51 -26.27 -3.54
C PRO A 304 -14.06 -24.81 -3.64
N ILE A 305 -13.74 -24.19 -2.50
CA ILE A 305 -13.43 -22.75 -2.41
C ILE A 305 -12.14 -22.49 -1.63
N LEU A 306 -11.29 -21.65 -2.21
CA LEU A 306 -10.10 -21.08 -1.59
C LEU A 306 -10.42 -19.67 -1.10
N LEU A 307 -10.40 -19.48 0.22
CA LEU A 307 -10.51 -18.18 0.86
C LEU A 307 -9.11 -17.61 1.12
N LEU A 308 -8.91 -16.34 0.80
CA LEU A 308 -7.70 -15.58 1.15
C LEU A 308 -8.11 -14.33 1.94
N VAL A 309 -7.65 -14.22 3.18
CA VAL A 309 -8.00 -13.14 4.12
C VAL A 309 -6.77 -12.24 4.34
N PRO A 310 -6.55 -11.19 3.52
CA PRO A 310 -5.48 -10.21 3.75
C PRO A 310 -5.77 -9.36 4.99
N LEU A 311 -4.73 -9.13 5.81
CA LEU A 311 -4.81 -8.50 7.13
C LEU A 311 -3.61 -7.57 7.37
N VAL A 312 -3.84 -6.55 8.21
CA VAL A 312 -2.80 -5.72 8.83
C VAL A 312 -3.03 -5.72 10.34
N LEU A 313 -2.20 -6.44 11.09
CA LEU A 313 -2.43 -6.76 12.52
C LEU A 313 -1.57 -5.93 13.49
N GLY A 314 -0.98 -4.84 13.02
CA GLY A 314 -0.09 -3.97 13.76
C GLY A 314 0.65 -2.99 12.85
N LEU A 315 1.61 -2.24 13.40
CA LEU A 315 2.43 -1.28 12.65
C LEU A 315 3.78 -1.91 12.27
N ASP A 316 4.65 -2.16 13.26
CA ASP A 316 5.98 -2.74 13.04
C ASP A 316 6.09 -4.24 13.37
N LYS A 317 5.20 -4.69 14.27
CA LYS A 317 5.02 -6.04 14.80
C LYS A 317 3.53 -6.32 14.95
N ILE A 318 3.13 -7.60 14.97
CA ILE A 318 1.76 -7.99 15.33
C ILE A 318 1.43 -7.50 16.74
N ASN A 319 0.27 -6.85 16.91
CA ASN A 319 -0.25 -6.51 18.22
C ASN A 319 -0.51 -7.81 19.02
N PRO A 320 0.08 -8.00 20.22
CA PRO A 320 -0.02 -9.24 20.99
C PRO A 320 -1.45 -9.75 21.21
N ARG A 321 -2.45 -8.85 21.18
CA ARG A 321 -3.88 -9.20 21.25
C ARG A 321 -4.33 -10.17 20.13
N TYR A 322 -3.72 -10.11 18.95
CA TYR A 322 -4.07 -11.00 17.83
C TYR A 322 -3.33 -12.34 17.86
N ILE A 323 -2.25 -12.48 18.63
CA ILE A 323 -1.45 -13.71 18.67
C ILE A 323 -2.27 -14.95 19.08
N PRO A 324 -3.12 -14.93 20.13
CA PRO A 324 -3.98 -16.06 20.46
C PRO A 324 -4.96 -16.43 19.33
N LEU A 325 -5.54 -15.43 18.67
CA LEU A 325 -6.49 -15.64 17.57
C LEU A 325 -5.79 -16.25 16.35
N LEU A 326 -4.58 -15.80 16.03
CA LEU A 326 -3.75 -16.35 14.95
C LEU A 326 -3.40 -17.81 15.20
N LYS A 327 -2.96 -18.15 16.43
CA LYS A 327 -2.71 -19.56 16.82
C LYS A 327 -3.95 -20.42 16.61
N GLU A 328 -5.13 -19.91 16.95
CA GLU A 328 -6.39 -20.63 16.78
C GLU A 328 -6.73 -20.89 15.30
N THR A 329 -6.37 -20.00 14.36
CA THR A 329 -6.59 -20.27 12.91
C THR A 329 -5.78 -21.46 12.37
N PHE A 330 -4.70 -21.89 13.03
CA PHE A 330 -3.97 -23.12 12.66
C PHE A 330 -4.67 -24.41 13.15
N THR A 331 -5.68 -24.28 14.00
CA THR A 331 -6.49 -25.40 14.50
C THR A 331 -7.67 -25.76 13.60
N PHE A 332 -8.01 -24.88 12.65
CA PHE A 332 -9.12 -25.07 11.73
C PHE A 332 -8.73 -26.15 10.71
N PRO A 333 -9.53 -27.21 10.48
CA PRO A 333 -9.24 -28.25 9.48
C PRO A 333 -8.97 -27.70 8.07
N GLN A 334 -9.59 -26.55 7.76
CA GLN A 334 -9.49 -25.82 6.50
C GLN A 334 -8.19 -25.01 6.35
N SER A 335 -7.36 -24.90 7.41
CA SER A 335 -6.22 -23.97 7.46
C SER A 335 -5.12 -24.30 6.44
N LEU A 336 -4.82 -23.34 5.58
CA LEU A 336 -3.67 -23.35 4.68
C LEU A 336 -2.48 -22.56 5.24
N GLY A 337 -2.57 -22.06 6.48
CA GLY A 337 -1.55 -21.20 7.07
C GLY A 337 -1.55 -19.77 6.51
N ILE A 338 -0.38 -19.13 6.54
CA ILE A 338 -0.23 -17.69 6.36
C ILE A 338 0.91 -17.39 5.38
N LEU A 339 0.68 -16.48 4.43
CA LEU A 339 1.74 -15.79 3.67
C LEU A 339 1.90 -14.37 4.21
N GLY A 340 3.13 -13.85 4.29
CA GLY A 340 3.37 -12.48 4.78
C GLY A 340 4.84 -12.15 4.92
N GLY A 341 5.15 -10.88 5.23
CA GLY A 341 6.52 -10.41 5.47
C GLY A 341 6.90 -9.11 4.74
N LYS A 342 7.93 -8.44 5.29
CA LYS A 342 8.51 -7.20 4.76
C LYS A 342 9.23 -7.45 3.42
N PRO A 343 9.58 -6.38 2.67
CA PRO A 343 10.46 -6.49 1.51
C PRO A 343 11.71 -7.34 1.78
N GLY A 344 11.90 -8.40 1.00
CA GLY A 344 13.04 -9.32 1.11
C GLY A 344 12.99 -10.30 2.29
N THR A 345 11.87 -10.41 3.03
CA THR A 345 11.75 -11.33 4.19
C THR A 345 10.46 -12.14 4.23
N SER A 346 9.73 -12.24 3.11
CA SER A 346 8.45 -12.96 3.08
C SER A 346 8.61 -14.47 3.29
N THR A 347 7.75 -15.06 4.12
CA THR A 347 7.76 -16.50 4.42
C THR A 347 6.36 -17.11 4.33
N TYR A 348 6.30 -18.43 4.18
CA TYR A 348 5.06 -19.20 4.27
C TYR A 348 4.99 -19.94 5.61
N ILE A 349 4.15 -19.45 6.52
CA ILE A 349 3.98 -20.01 7.86
C ILE A 349 2.89 -21.07 7.80
N ALA A 350 3.26 -22.33 8.04
CA ALA A 350 2.40 -23.49 7.88
C ALA A 350 1.95 -24.11 9.22
N GLY A 351 2.53 -23.69 10.35
CA GLY A 351 2.09 -24.17 11.67
C GLY A 351 2.58 -23.33 12.83
N VAL A 352 2.23 -23.77 14.04
CA VAL A 352 2.64 -23.18 15.31
C VAL A 352 2.96 -24.26 16.35
N GLN A 353 3.95 -23.99 17.19
CA GLN A 353 4.24 -24.70 18.44
C GLN A 353 4.50 -23.67 19.54
N ASP A 354 3.82 -23.79 20.68
CA ASP A 354 3.83 -22.77 21.73
C ASP A 354 3.56 -21.36 21.16
N ASP A 355 4.44 -20.39 21.39
CA ASP A 355 4.39 -19.05 20.81
C ASP A 355 5.36 -18.85 19.64
N ARG A 356 5.59 -19.92 18.85
CA ARG A 356 6.50 -19.92 17.70
C ARG A 356 5.79 -20.40 16.43
N ALA A 357 5.98 -19.66 15.35
CA ALA A 357 5.52 -20.01 14.00
C ALA A 357 6.55 -20.92 13.31
N LEU A 358 6.05 -22.00 12.71
CA LEU A 358 6.80 -22.95 11.90
C LEU A 358 6.59 -22.62 10.42
N TYR A 359 7.68 -22.39 9.67
CA TYR A 359 7.60 -21.83 8.32
C TYR A 359 8.50 -22.54 7.30
N LEU A 360 8.09 -22.42 6.04
CA LEU A 360 8.87 -22.72 4.85
C LEU A 360 9.48 -21.42 4.31
N ASP A 361 10.78 -21.47 4.04
CA ASP A 361 11.62 -20.31 3.78
C ASP A 361 11.96 -20.20 2.29
N PRO A 362 11.44 -19.21 1.54
CA PRO A 362 11.66 -19.12 0.10
C PRO A 362 13.06 -18.60 -0.27
N HIS A 363 13.87 -18.12 0.68
CA HIS A 363 15.09 -17.37 0.37
C HIS A 363 16.30 -18.24 -0.06
N GLU A 364 16.12 -19.55 -0.22
CA GLU A 364 17.16 -20.42 -0.78
C GLU A 364 17.22 -20.27 -2.31
N VAL A 365 18.42 -20.09 -2.87
CA VAL A 365 18.58 -19.87 -4.31
C VAL A 365 18.88 -21.19 -5.03
N GLN A 366 17.91 -21.66 -5.80
CA GLN A 366 17.99 -22.88 -6.60
C GLN A 366 18.00 -22.58 -8.11
N MET A 367 18.31 -23.58 -8.94
CA MET A 367 18.08 -23.46 -10.40
C MET A 367 16.59 -23.62 -10.71
N ALA A 368 16.13 -22.97 -11.80
CA ALA A 368 14.86 -23.29 -12.46
C ALA A 368 14.81 -24.77 -12.85
N VAL A 369 13.71 -25.45 -12.52
CA VAL A 369 13.47 -26.87 -12.85
C VAL A 369 11.99 -27.04 -13.16
N ASP A 370 11.67 -27.03 -14.45
CA ASP A 370 10.32 -27.26 -14.94
C ASP A 370 10.09 -28.76 -15.11
N ILE A 371 9.13 -29.28 -14.34
CA ILE A 371 8.76 -30.69 -14.38
C ILE A 371 7.61 -30.82 -15.37
N ALA A 372 7.80 -31.59 -16.44
CA ALA A 372 6.71 -31.91 -17.38
C ALA A 372 5.63 -32.75 -16.69
N ALA A 373 4.36 -32.49 -17.00
CA ALA A 373 3.20 -33.12 -16.34
C ALA A 373 3.14 -34.65 -16.46
N ASP A 374 3.75 -35.23 -17.50
CA ASP A 374 3.85 -36.67 -17.75
C ASP A 374 5.07 -37.34 -17.09
N ASN A 375 6.02 -36.55 -16.57
CA ASN A 375 7.29 -37.06 -16.04
C ASN A 375 7.17 -37.56 -14.58
N ILE A 376 6.49 -38.70 -14.41
CA ILE A 376 6.31 -39.38 -13.11
C ILE A 376 7.61 -39.85 -12.43
N GLU A 377 8.75 -39.79 -13.13
CA GLU A 377 10.08 -40.10 -12.60
C GLU A 377 10.96 -38.85 -12.36
N ALA A 378 10.41 -37.64 -12.47
CA ALA A 378 11.14 -36.39 -12.24
C ALA A 378 11.85 -36.34 -10.87
N ASP A 379 12.94 -35.59 -10.77
CA ASP A 379 13.47 -35.22 -9.46
C ASP A 379 12.66 -34.08 -8.87
N THR A 380 11.94 -34.39 -7.78
CA THR A 380 11.13 -33.44 -7.03
C THR A 380 11.83 -32.92 -5.77
N SER A 381 13.09 -33.31 -5.52
CA SER A 381 13.86 -32.93 -4.32
C SER A 381 13.91 -31.43 -4.07
N SER A 382 14.03 -30.63 -5.13
CA SER A 382 14.08 -29.17 -5.14
C SER A 382 12.79 -28.49 -4.63
N TYR A 383 11.67 -29.23 -4.58
CA TYR A 383 10.34 -28.74 -4.20
C TYR A 383 9.91 -29.17 -2.78
N HIS A 384 10.82 -29.66 -1.92
CA HIS A 384 10.48 -30.12 -0.56
C HIS A 384 11.57 -29.78 0.46
N CYS A 385 11.18 -29.40 1.67
CA CYS A 385 12.11 -29.02 2.74
C CYS A 385 12.12 -30.02 3.90
N SER A 386 13.29 -30.55 4.27
CA SER A 386 13.45 -31.41 5.45
C SER A 386 13.83 -30.65 6.73
N THR A 387 14.05 -29.33 6.65
CA THR A 387 14.52 -28.50 7.77
C THR A 387 13.39 -27.64 8.32
N VAL A 388 12.87 -28.00 9.49
CA VAL A 388 11.90 -27.18 10.22
C VAL A 388 12.58 -25.90 10.71
N ARG A 389 11.98 -24.74 10.41
CA ARG A 389 12.43 -23.42 10.88
C ARG A 389 11.35 -22.76 11.73
N ASP A 390 11.77 -22.06 12.78
CA ASP A 390 10.90 -21.37 13.72
C ASP A 390 11.21 -19.88 13.85
N LEU A 391 10.19 -19.06 14.09
CA LEU A 391 10.32 -17.68 14.55
C LEU A 391 9.24 -17.38 15.62
N ALA A 392 9.44 -16.37 16.46
CA ALA A 392 8.46 -16.04 17.49
C ALA A 392 7.24 -15.35 16.86
N LEU A 393 6.02 -15.61 17.37
CA LEU A 393 4.79 -15.06 16.77
C LEU A 393 4.73 -13.52 16.80
N ASP A 394 5.42 -12.86 17.73
CA ASP A 394 5.54 -11.40 17.80
C ASP A 394 6.52 -10.81 16.76
N LEU A 395 7.31 -11.66 16.09
CA LEU A 395 8.24 -11.31 15.02
C LEU A 395 7.67 -11.59 13.62
N ILE A 396 6.46 -12.15 13.51
CA ILE A 396 5.73 -12.17 12.24
C ILE A 396 5.44 -10.71 11.85
N ASP A 397 5.59 -10.39 10.57
CA ASP A 397 5.21 -9.09 10.05
C ASP A 397 3.70 -8.86 10.17
N PRO A 398 3.24 -7.68 10.61
CA PRO A 398 1.81 -7.41 10.72
C PRO A 398 1.06 -7.42 9.38
N SER A 399 1.72 -7.28 8.22
CA SER A 399 1.10 -7.43 6.90
C SER A 399 1.19 -8.88 6.43
N LEU A 400 0.03 -9.54 6.39
CA LEU A 400 -0.08 -10.96 6.05
C LEU A 400 -1.41 -11.29 5.37
N ALA A 401 -1.55 -12.51 4.85
CA ALA A 401 -2.83 -13.06 4.45
C ALA A 401 -2.97 -14.52 4.93
N ILE A 402 -4.12 -14.85 5.50
CA ILE A 402 -4.46 -16.20 5.97
C ILE A 402 -5.23 -16.93 4.87
N GLY A 403 -4.85 -18.17 4.58
CA GLY A 403 -5.54 -19.02 3.61
C GLY A 403 -6.42 -20.08 4.28
N PHE A 404 -7.60 -20.33 3.71
CA PHE A 404 -8.45 -21.46 4.07
C PHE A 404 -8.97 -22.17 2.82
N TYR A 405 -8.97 -23.50 2.82
CA TYR A 405 -9.57 -24.33 1.77
C TYR A 405 -10.78 -25.05 2.34
N CYS A 406 -11.95 -24.83 1.74
CA CYS A 406 -13.17 -25.58 2.06
C CYS A 406 -13.53 -26.49 0.88
N ARG A 407 -13.51 -27.81 1.09
CA ARG A 407 -13.72 -28.81 0.02
C ARG A 407 -15.14 -28.81 -0.56
N ASP A 408 -16.13 -28.53 0.27
CA ASP A 408 -17.55 -28.55 -0.04
C ASP A 408 -18.31 -27.63 0.92
N LYS A 409 -19.65 -27.64 0.85
CA LYS A 409 -20.48 -26.72 1.63
C LYS A 409 -20.43 -27.02 3.13
N ASP A 410 -20.39 -28.30 3.51
CA ASP A 410 -20.39 -28.69 4.93
C ASP A 410 -19.07 -28.23 5.59
N ASP A 411 -17.95 -28.34 4.88
CA ASP A 411 -16.65 -27.84 5.31
C ASP A 411 -16.58 -26.29 5.39
N PHE A 412 -17.29 -25.59 4.51
CA PHE A 412 -17.44 -24.13 4.58
C PHE A 412 -18.34 -23.68 5.74
N ASP A 413 -19.40 -24.44 6.04
CA ASP A 413 -20.30 -24.15 7.16
C ASP A 413 -19.61 -24.44 8.51
N ASP A 414 -18.76 -25.48 8.61
CA ASP A 414 -17.86 -25.72 9.76
C ASP A 414 -16.84 -24.58 9.92
N PHE A 415 -16.19 -24.14 8.83
CA PHE A 415 -15.34 -22.95 8.84
C PHE A 415 -16.07 -21.70 9.37
N CYS A 416 -17.29 -21.44 8.90
CA CYS A 416 -18.10 -20.31 9.36
C CYS A 416 -18.47 -20.40 10.85
N SER A 417 -18.75 -21.61 11.35
CA SER A 417 -19.00 -21.86 12.77
C SER A 417 -17.76 -21.53 13.61
N ARG A 418 -16.59 -22.08 13.25
CA ARG A 418 -15.31 -21.82 13.95
C ARG A 418 -14.91 -20.35 13.89
N ALA A 419 -15.08 -19.71 12.74
CA ALA A 419 -14.83 -18.28 12.57
C ALA A 419 -15.74 -17.42 13.47
N THR A 420 -17.00 -17.83 13.68
CA THR A 420 -17.92 -17.15 14.59
C THR A 420 -17.47 -17.33 16.06
N GLU A 421 -17.10 -18.53 16.47
CA GLU A 421 -16.52 -18.77 17.81
C GLU A 421 -15.23 -17.97 18.06
N LEU A 422 -14.40 -17.80 17.03
CA LEU A 422 -13.19 -16.99 17.08
C LEU A 422 -13.49 -15.49 17.27
N VAL A 423 -14.57 -14.99 16.68
CA VAL A 423 -15.06 -13.61 16.89
C VAL A 423 -15.49 -13.40 18.34
N ASP A 424 -16.21 -14.35 18.93
CA ASP A 424 -16.64 -14.27 20.33
C ASP A 424 -15.44 -14.24 21.30
N LYS A 425 -14.39 -15.03 21.02
CA LYS A 425 -13.13 -15.04 21.79
C LYS A 425 -12.31 -13.75 21.63
N ALA A 426 -12.55 -12.95 20.59
CA ALA A 426 -11.74 -11.78 20.25
C ALA A 426 -11.96 -10.55 21.16
N ASN A 427 -12.94 -10.60 22.07
CA ASN A 427 -13.26 -9.52 23.03
C ASN A 427 -13.48 -8.13 22.37
N GLY A 428 -13.99 -8.11 21.13
CA GLY A 428 -14.23 -6.88 20.36
C GLY A 428 -13.11 -6.45 19.39
N ALA A 429 -12.10 -7.29 19.12
CA ALA A 429 -11.12 -7.05 18.04
C ALA A 429 -10.83 -8.35 17.25
N PRO A 430 -11.79 -8.85 16.45
CA PRO A 430 -11.62 -10.08 15.66
C PRO A 430 -10.61 -9.92 14.53
N LEU A 431 -10.05 -11.06 14.06
CA LEU A 431 -9.23 -11.08 12.84
C LEU A 431 -10.07 -10.82 11.59
N PHE A 432 -11.23 -11.49 11.50
CA PHE A 432 -12.25 -11.35 10.47
C PHE A 432 -13.60 -11.72 11.09
N THR A 433 -14.71 -11.37 10.44
CA THR A 433 -16.08 -11.65 10.89
C THR A 433 -16.87 -12.41 9.83
N VAL A 434 -17.96 -13.08 10.21
CA VAL A 434 -18.86 -13.79 9.30
C VAL A 434 -20.24 -13.13 9.31
N VAL A 435 -20.84 -12.94 8.12
CA VAL A 435 -22.23 -12.49 7.96
C VAL A 435 -22.94 -13.32 6.90
N GLN A 436 -24.27 -13.46 7.02
CA GLN A 436 -25.07 -14.14 6.00
C GLN A 436 -25.06 -13.36 4.67
N SER A 437 -25.46 -12.08 4.72
CA SER A 437 -25.74 -11.26 3.54
C SER A 437 -25.29 -9.81 3.72
N VAL A 438 -24.92 -9.14 2.63
CA VAL A 438 -24.57 -7.71 2.63
C VAL A 438 -25.84 -6.83 2.55
N GLN A 439 -26.78 -7.03 3.48
CA GLN A 439 -27.87 -6.06 3.75
C GLN A 439 -28.17 -5.95 5.25
N PRO A 440 -28.45 -4.72 5.76
CA PRO A 440 -28.94 -4.54 7.11
C PRO A 440 -30.38 -5.07 7.22
N SER A 441 -30.62 -5.96 8.19
CA SER A 441 -31.93 -6.57 8.41
C SER A 441 -33.00 -5.52 8.74
N LYS A 442 -34.03 -5.45 7.90
CA LYS A 442 -35.24 -4.67 8.20
C LYS A 442 -36.11 -5.46 9.19
N GLN A 443 -36.44 -4.86 10.33
CA GLN A 443 -37.69 -5.14 11.01
C GLN A 443 -38.60 -3.90 11.02
N MET A 444 -39.68 -4.04 10.26
CA MET A 444 -41.05 -3.66 10.60
C MET A 444 -41.30 -2.27 11.23
N TYR A 445 -41.74 -1.32 10.40
CA TYR A 445 -42.97 -0.59 10.68
C TYR A 445 -43.75 -0.41 9.37
N ASN A 446 -44.98 -0.91 9.34
CA ASN A 446 -45.94 -0.57 8.30
C ASN A 446 -46.58 0.78 8.62
N GLN A 447 -46.92 1.48 7.54
CA GLN A 447 -48.27 1.97 7.25
C GLN A 447 -48.36 3.47 6.92
N ASP A 448 -48.89 3.70 5.72
CA ASP A 448 -49.65 4.84 5.20
C ASP A 448 -49.26 6.26 5.65
N ASP A 449 -48.79 7.08 4.71
CA ASP A 449 -49.75 8.04 4.13
C ASP A 449 -49.40 8.47 2.71
N VAL A 450 -50.45 8.65 1.90
CA VAL A 450 -50.38 9.15 0.52
C VAL A 450 -50.74 10.63 0.54
N LEU A 451 -49.98 11.48 -0.15
CA LEU A 451 -50.52 12.65 -0.87
C LEU A 451 -49.42 13.26 -1.76
N GLY A 452 -49.68 13.31 -3.07
CA GLY A 452 -48.79 13.96 -4.03
C GLY A 452 -49.21 15.41 -4.30
N ILE A 453 -48.26 16.27 -4.63
CA ILE A 453 -48.50 17.56 -5.27
C ILE A 453 -47.52 17.71 -6.42
N SER A 454 -48.07 17.76 -7.64
CA SER A 454 -47.36 18.19 -8.85
C SER A 454 -47.34 19.72 -8.90
N GLY A 455 -46.27 20.31 -9.42
CA GLY A 455 -46.17 21.77 -9.58
C GLY A 455 -45.00 22.18 -10.44
N ASP A 456 -45.22 22.28 -11.75
CA ASP A 456 -44.32 22.97 -12.66
C ASP A 456 -44.27 24.48 -12.35
N GLY A 457 -43.10 25.09 -12.53
CA GLY A 457 -42.89 26.51 -12.29
C GLY A 457 -41.63 27.03 -12.97
N ASN A 458 -41.75 27.39 -14.25
CA ASN A 458 -40.73 28.21 -14.93
C ASN A 458 -40.55 29.54 -14.20
N ILE A 459 -39.29 29.91 -13.92
CA ILE A 459 -38.91 31.28 -13.58
C ILE A 459 -37.77 31.69 -14.51
N ASN A 460 -37.96 32.82 -15.19
CA ASN A 460 -36.99 33.38 -16.13
C ASN A 460 -35.78 33.97 -15.41
N VAL A 461 -34.66 33.98 -16.13
CA VAL A 461 -33.43 34.68 -15.77
C VAL A 461 -33.57 36.16 -16.10
N GLU A 462 -33.30 37.06 -15.14
CA GLU A 462 -32.50 38.29 -15.29
C GLU A 462 -32.44 39.07 -13.95
N ASP A 463 -31.47 39.99 -13.85
CA ASP A 463 -31.19 40.98 -12.80
C ASP A 463 -30.50 40.59 -11.46
N LEU A 464 -29.15 40.55 -11.57
CA LEU A 464 -28.19 41.48 -10.94
C LEU A 464 -27.86 41.44 -9.42
N ASP A 465 -26.55 41.22 -9.19
CA ASP A 465 -25.65 41.92 -8.26
C ASP A 465 -26.01 42.07 -6.77
N ALA A 466 -25.52 41.10 -6.00
CA ALA A 466 -24.91 41.37 -4.69
C ALA A 466 -23.69 40.44 -4.50
N SER A 467 -22.52 40.86 -4.99
CA SER A 467 -21.26 40.16 -4.74
C SER A 467 -20.83 40.33 -3.28
N GLY A 468 -21.24 39.37 -2.44
CA GLY A 468 -20.58 39.14 -1.16
C GLY A 468 -19.14 38.69 -1.39
N THR A 469 -18.20 39.63 -1.33
CA THR A 469 -16.77 39.34 -1.30
C THR A 469 -16.43 38.73 0.06
N ASP A 470 -16.58 37.41 0.18
CA ASP A 470 -16.10 36.67 1.35
C ASP A 470 -14.58 36.67 1.34
N ALA A 471 -13.98 37.16 2.44
CA ALA A 471 -12.55 37.26 2.57
C ALA A 471 -11.94 35.85 2.70
N GLY A 472 -10.80 35.60 2.04
CA GLY A 472 -10.14 34.29 2.08
C GLY A 472 -9.77 33.88 3.51
N GLY A 473 -10.55 32.96 4.07
CA GLY A 473 -10.37 32.46 5.43
C GLY A 473 -9.23 31.46 5.56
N VAL A 474 -8.67 31.38 6.77
CA VAL A 474 -7.58 30.44 7.09
C VAL A 474 -8.14 29.35 8.00
N GLY A 475 -8.22 28.14 7.47
CA GLY A 475 -8.67 26.96 8.18
C GLY A 475 -7.55 25.96 8.51
N VAL A 476 -7.91 24.94 9.29
CA VAL A 476 -7.05 23.79 9.58
C VAL A 476 -7.84 22.48 9.55
N THR A 477 -7.21 21.41 9.09
CA THR A 477 -7.77 20.06 9.18
C THR A 477 -7.48 19.45 10.55
N TYR A 478 -8.52 19.17 11.33
CA TYR A 478 -8.40 18.48 12.61
C TYR A 478 -8.56 16.97 12.40
N GLY A 479 -7.44 16.33 12.09
CA GLY A 479 -7.31 14.89 12.12
C GLY A 479 -7.28 14.34 13.55
N MET A 480 -7.80 13.13 13.73
CA MET A 480 -7.89 12.44 15.04
C MET A 480 -7.30 11.03 15.02
N ARG A 481 -6.54 10.65 13.99
CA ARG A 481 -5.89 9.34 13.88
C ARG A 481 -4.60 9.31 14.70
N GLY A 482 -4.74 9.42 16.02
CA GLY A 482 -3.62 9.28 16.95
C GLY A 482 -4.01 8.65 18.29
N THR A 483 -3.03 8.08 18.98
CA THR A 483 -3.25 7.40 20.27
C THR A 483 -3.43 8.36 21.45
N ASN A 484 -2.84 9.55 21.37
CA ASN A 484 -2.67 10.48 22.50
C ASN A 484 -3.34 11.85 22.24
N MET A 485 -4.35 11.91 21.36
CA MET A 485 -4.94 13.18 20.90
C MET A 485 -5.55 14.01 22.04
N PRO A 486 -5.45 15.35 22.02
CA PRO A 486 -6.08 16.19 23.04
C PRO A 486 -7.62 16.09 22.99
N PRO A 487 -8.32 16.31 24.12
CA PRO A 487 -9.77 16.37 24.13
C PRO A 487 -10.30 17.42 23.15
N PRO A 488 -11.33 17.12 22.32
CA PRO A 488 -11.83 18.06 21.32
C PRO A 488 -12.25 19.43 21.88
N ALA A 489 -12.68 19.50 23.14
CA ALA A 489 -13.04 20.75 23.83
C ALA A 489 -11.83 21.67 24.10
N ASP A 490 -10.65 21.10 24.29
CA ASP A 490 -9.41 21.86 24.50
C ASP A 490 -8.84 22.32 23.16
N VAL A 491 -8.92 21.47 22.13
CA VAL A 491 -8.61 21.83 20.73
C VAL A 491 -9.52 22.97 20.23
N ALA A 492 -10.83 22.85 20.44
CA ALA A 492 -11.79 23.88 20.02
C ALA A 492 -11.58 25.23 20.73
N ARG A 493 -11.19 25.19 22.02
CA ARG A 493 -10.84 26.39 22.79
C ARG A 493 -9.54 27.02 22.30
N PHE A 494 -8.52 26.21 22.04
CA PHE A 494 -7.23 26.64 21.52
C PHE A 494 -7.38 27.33 20.16
N LEU A 495 -8.02 26.66 19.19
CA LEU A 495 -8.24 27.21 17.85
C LEU A 495 -8.98 28.56 17.90
N SER A 496 -10.07 28.65 18.69
CA SER A 496 -10.93 29.84 18.73
C SER A 496 -10.39 31.03 19.54
N ARG A 497 -9.35 30.84 20.36
CA ARG A 497 -8.81 31.91 21.24
C ARG A 497 -7.38 32.28 20.90
N ASP A 498 -6.55 31.28 20.64
CA ASP A 498 -5.11 31.39 20.66
C ASP A 498 -4.50 31.31 19.24
N THR A 499 -5.33 31.13 18.20
CA THR A 499 -4.90 31.03 16.80
C THR A 499 -5.64 31.97 15.85
N ILE A 500 -5.07 32.18 14.66
CA ILE A 500 -5.68 32.93 13.55
C ILE A 500 -6.73 32.13 12.76
N PHE A 501 -6.95 30.84 13.08
CA PHE A 501 -7.86 30.02 12.30
C PHE A 501 -9.32 30.44 12.51
N ASP A 502 -10.05 30.66 11.42
CA ASP A 502 -11.49 30.97 11.43
C ASP A 502 -12.36 29.73 11.13
N ARG A 503 -11.71 28.65 10.68
CA ARG A 503 -12.36 27.46 10.13
C ARG A 503 -11.67 26.16 10.57
N VAL A 504 -12.45 25.11 10.77
CA VAL A 504 -11.95 23.75 11.00
C VAL A 504 -12.63 22.75 10.06
N ARG A 505 -11.83 21.89 9.43
CA ARG A 505 -12.30 20.73 8.67
C ARG A 505 -12.22 19.48 9.56
N LEU A 506 -13.36 18.83 9.78
CA LEU A 506 -13.46 17.53 10.45
C LEU A 506 -13.52 16.43 9.39
N LEU A 507 -12.73 15.37 9.57
CA LEU A 507 -12.64 14.23 8.64
C LEU A 507 -13.81 13.24 8.75
N ASP A 508 -14.65 13.39 9.79
CA ASP A 508 -15.92 12.69 9.94
C ASP A 508 -16.96 13.58 10.64
N ALA A 509 -18.04 12.98 11.13
CA ALA A 509 -19.10 13.64 11.89
C ALA A 509 -19.12 13.21 13.37
N ASP A 510 -17.98 13.07 14.05
CA ASP A 510 -17.91 12.69 15.47
C ASP A 510 -18.75 13.64 16.35
N PRO A 511 -19.79 13.12 17.05
CA PRO A 511 -20.58 13.85 18.04
C PRO A 511 -19.78 14.64 19.09
N ARG A 512 -18.59 14.14 19.47
CA ARG A 512 -17.72 14.75 20.47
C ARG A 512 -17.05 16.01 19.91
N ALA A 513 -16.55 15.93 18.68
CA ALA A 513 -15.95 17.05 17.96
C ALA A 513 -17.00 18.12 17.66
N LEU A 514 -18.12 17.74 17.03
CA LEU A 514 -19.19 18.66 16.67
C LEU A 514 -19.77 19.41 17.88
N ARG A 515 -19.87 18.76 19.04
CA ARG A 515 -20.30 19.40 20.29
C ARG A 515 -19.22 20.32 20.89
N ALA A 516 -17.94 19.98 20.74
CA ALA A 516 -16.84 20.79 21.27
C ALA A 516 -16.71 22.15 20.57
N PHE A 517 -17.00 22.24 19.27
CA PHE A 517 -17.00 23.49 18.52
C PHE A 517 -18.25 24.37 18.72
N ALA A 518 -19.20 23.96 19.56
CA ALA A 518 -20.39 24.74 19.87
C ALA A 518 -20.03 26.08 20.53
N GLY A 519 -20.56 27.19 20.00
CA GLY A 519 -20.33 28.54 20.54
C GLY A 519 -18.93 29.12 20.28
N THR A 520 -18.04 28.42 19.57
CA THR A 520 -16.67 28.91 19.28
C THR A 520 -16.60 30.01 18.22
N GLY A 521 -17.64 30.15 17.39
CA GLY A 521 -17.67 31.04 16.23
C GLY A 521 -17.02 30.44 14.97
N LEU A 522 -16.05 29.53 15.13
CA LEU A 522 -15.35 28.84 14.05
C LEU A 522 -16.31 28.17 13.06
N ALA A 523 -16.09 28.37 11.77
CA ALA A 523 -16.81 27.67 10.73
C ALA A 523 -16.38 26.20 10.66
N VAL A 524 -17.33 25.26 10.70
CA VAL A 524 -17.06 23.82 10.76
C VAL A 524 -17.49 23.16 9.46
N ASP A 525 -16.54 22.54 8.77
CA ASP A 525 -16.81 21.68 7.61
C ASP A 525 -16.77 20.21 8.04
N VAL A 526 -17.83 19.47 7.70
CA VAL A 526 -18.05 18.10 8.19
C VAL A 526 -17.97 17.11 7.03
N THR A 527 -17.02 16.19 7.09
CA THR A 527 -16.83 15.21 6.01
C THR A 527 -17.73 13.98 6.20
N VAL A 528 -18.39 13.58 5.12
CA VAL A 528 -19.08 12.30 4.97
C VAL A 528 -18.01 11.27 4.58
N PRO A 529 -17.79 10.19 5.35
CA PRO A 529 -16.84 9.15 4.95
C PRO A 529 -17.20 8.55 3.58
N ASN A 530 -16.20 8.26 2.72
CA ASN A 530 -16.39 7.67 1.38
C ASN A 530 -17.32 6.45 1.41
N ALA A 531 -17.12 5.63 2.45
CA ALA A 531 -17.95 4.52 2.91
C ALA A 531 -19.47 4.73 2.83
N ASP A 532 -19.96 5.93 3.09
CA ASP A 532 -21.38 6.28 3.18
C ASP A 532 -21.95 6.82 1.87
N VAL A 533 -21.11 7.28 0.95
CA VAL A 533 -21.51 7.98 -0.29
C VAL A 533 -22.47 7.14 -1.15
N PRO A 534 -22.24 5.84 -1.43
CA PRO A 534 -23.19 5.02 -2.22
C PRO A 534 -24.57 4.87 -1.55
N ARG A 535 -24.60 4.75 -0.22
CA ARG A 535 -25.84 4.63 0.57
C ARG A 535 -26.67 5.93 0.56
N LEU A 536 -25.99 7.08 0.51
CA LEU A 536 -26.60 8.41 0.45
C LEU A 536 -27.04 8.76 -0.99
N ALA A 537 -26.32 8.27 -2.00
CA ALA A 537 -26.72 8.33 -3.40
C ALA A 537 -28.00 7.53 -3.68
N ALA A 538 -28.08 6.30 -3.17
CA ALA A 538 -29.18 5.38 -3.45
C ALA A 538 -30.55 5.84 -2.88
N SER A 539 -30.58 6.72 -1.87
CA SER A 539 -31.86 7.16 -1.29
C SER A 539 -31.83 8.53 -0.60
N ARG A 540 -32.76 9.39 -1.01
CA ARG A 540 -33.09 10.65 -0.31
C ARG A 540 -33.48 10.44 1.15
N ALA A 541 -34.09 9.29 1.49
CA ALA A 541 -34.44 8.97 2.87
C ALA A 541 -33.19 8.63 3.71
N SER A 542 -32.17 8.00 3.12
CA SER A 542 -30.87 7.80 3.77
C SER A 542 -30.18 9.13 4.03
N ALA A 543 -30.12 10.03 3.03
CA ALA A 543 -29.54 11.37 3.19
C ALA A 543 -30.26 12.20 4.26
N ARG A 544 -31.60 12.21 4.26
CA ARG A 544 -32.40 12.89 5.29
C ARG A 544 -32.18 12.31 6.69
N ARG A 545 -31.98 10.99 6.81
CA ARG A 545 -31.66 10.33 8.08
C ARG A 545 -30.26 10.70 8.58
N TRP A 546 -29.27 10.70 7.68
CA TRP A 546 -27.89 11.11 7.99
C TRP A 546 -27.83 12.56 8.47
N VAL A 547 -28.46 13.50 7.75
CA VAL A 547 -28.52 14.92 8.17
C VAL A 547 -29.16 15.07 9.56
N ARG A 548 -30.27 14.36 9.82
CA ARG A 548 -30.96 14.39 11.13
C ARG A 548 -30.14 13.82 12.29
N ALA A 549 -29.30 12.82 12.03
CA ALA A 549 -28.48 12.16 13.05
C ALA A 549 -27.14 12.87 13.29
N SER A 550 -26.46 13.25 12.21
CA SER A 550 -25.06 13.67 12.24
C SER A 550 -24.87 15.19 12.30
N VAL A 551 -25.77 15.99 11.69
CA VAL A 551 -25.58 17.45 11.55
C VAL A 551 -26.61 18.25 12.34
N ALA A 552 -27.89 17.89 12.22
CA ALA A 552 -28.99 18.66 12.81
C ALA A 552 -28.93 18.86 14.34
N PRO A 553 -28.45 17.90 15.16
CA PRO A 553 -28.36 18.10 16.61
C PRO A 553 -27.34 19.16 17.05
N TYR A 554 -26.42 19.56 16.16
CA TYR A 554 -25.30 20.47 16.47
C TYR A 554 -25.43 21.82 15.76
N ALA A 555 -26.06 21.86 14.60
CA ALA A 555 -26.07 23.01 13.68
C ALA A 555 -26.73 24.30 14.21
N GLU A 556 -27.36 24.31 15.39
CA GLU A 556 -27.85 25.53 16.05
C GLU A 556 -26.81 26.23 16.94
N ALA A 557 -25.86 25.46 17.48
CA ALA A 557 -24.84 25.93 18.41
C ALA A 557 -23.43 25.91 17.79
N THR A 558 -23.18 24.97 16.89
CA THR A 558 -21.95 24.84 16.10
C THR A 558 -22.19 25.41 14.71
N ASN A 559 -21.30 26.29 14.25
CA ASN A 559 -21.41 26.98 12.95
C ASN A 559 -21.01 26.06 11.79
N VAL A 560 -21.84 25.03 11.52
CA VAL A 560 -21.59 24.08 10.43
C VAL A 560 -21.84 24.76 9.08
N SER A 561 -20.75 25.01 8.33
CA SER A 561 -20.75 25.74 7.06
C SER A 561 -20.90 24.84 5.83
N ARG A 562 -20.18 23.72 5.79
CA ARG A 562 -20.23 22.75 4.68
C ARG A 562 -20.40 21.32 5.16
N VAL A 563 -21.06 20.53 4.32
CA VAL A 563 -20.95 19.07 4.32
C VAL A 563 -20.11 18.66 3.11
N LEU A 564 -18.99 17.98 3.36
CA LEU A 564 -18.05 17.51 2.34
C LEU A 564 -18.36 16.05 2.01
N VAL A 565 -18.69 15.72 0.76
CA VAL A 565 -19.17 14.39 0.38
C VAL A 565 -18.01 13.52 -0.07
N GLY A 566 -17.45 12.77 0.88
CA GLY A 566 -16.21 12.03 0.71
C GLY A 566 -14.97 12.91 0.78
N ASP A 567 -13.81 12.28 0.60
CA ASP A 567 -12.51 12.87 0.40
C ASP A 567 -11.80 12.14 -0.75
N GLU A 568 -11.32 12.89 -1.73
CA GLU A 568 -10.54 12.41 -2.89
C GLU A 568 -11.20 11.28 -3.71
N VAL A 569 -12.53 11.17 -3.64
CA VAL A 569 -13.36 10.10 -4.24
C VAL A 569 -13.01 9.78 -5.70
N ILE A 570 -12.73 10.81 -6.52
CA ILE A 570 -12.51 10.64 -7.96
C ILE A 570 -11.15 9.97 -8.26
N SER A 571 -10.14 10.17 -7.41
CA SER A 571 -8.82 9.55 -7.57
C SER A 571 -8.73 8.11 -7.02
N GLN A 572 -9.74 7.62 -6.31
CA GLN A 572 -9.76 6.25 -5.76
C GLN A 572 -10.10 5.16 -6.80
N ALA A 573 -10.29 5.51 -8.08
CA ALA A 573 -10.60 4.61 -9.20
C ALA A 573 -11.86 3.71 -9.07
N ASN A 574 -12.56 3.72 -7.94
CA ASN A 574 -13.77 2.93 -7.71
C ASN A 574 -14.96 3.51 -8.49
N ARG A 575 -15.36 2.82 -9.56
CA ARG A 575 -16.43 3.26 -10.48
C ARG A 575 -17.78 3.44 -9.79
N THR A 576 -18.12 2.60 -8.81
CA THR A 576 -19.41 2.67 -8.09
C THR A 576 -19.45 3.89 -7.18
N LEU A 577 -18.36 4.16 -6.46
CA LEU A 577 -18.21 5.34 -5.60
C LEU A 577 -18.23 6.63 -6.42
N LEU A 578 -17.46 6.67 -7.52
CA LEU A 578 -17.34 7.80 -8.45
C LEU A 578 -18.69 8.18 -9.08
N LEU A 579 -19.50 7.20 -9.52
CA LEU A 579 -20.84 7.45 -10.06
C LEU A 579 -21.87 7.83 -8.96
N SER A 580 -21.61 7.48 -7.71
CA SER A 580 -22.47 7.81 -6.56
C SER A 580 -22.30 9.23 -6.04
N LEU A 581 -21.16 9.88 -6.30
CA LEU A 581 -20.77 11.17 -5.73
C LEU A 581 -21.81 12.28 -5.94
N VAL A 582 -22.10 12.65 -7.20
CA VAL A 582 -23.02 13.75 -7.52
C VAL A 582 -24.47 13.46 -7.09
N PRO A 583 -25.02 12.23 -7.25
CA PRO A 583 -26.30 11.87 -6.65
C PRO A 583 -26.34 12.01 -5.12
N ALA A 584 -25.29 11.61 -4.40
CA ALA A 584 -25.22 11.79 -2.95
C ALA A 584 -25.22 13.27 -2.55
N MET A 585 -24.43 14.11 -3.23
CA MET A 585 -24.40 15.56 -3.01
C MET A 585 -25.78 16.21 -3.21
N ARG A 586 -26.48 15.86 -4.29
CA ARG A 586 -27.85 16.34 -4.57
C ARG A 586 -28.84 15.90 -3.49
N ASN A 587 -28.77 14.64 -3.04
CA ASN A 587 -29.63 14.13 -1.98
C ASN A 587 -29.34 14.78 -0.62
N LEU A 588 -28.07 15.04 -0.29
CA LEU A 588 -27.66 15.73 0.94
C LEU A 588 -28.06 17.19 0.94
N HIS A 589 -27.88 17.92 -0.17
CA HIS A 589 -28.33 19.32 -0.29
C HIS A 589 -29.85 19.45 -0.10
N ALA A 590 -30.64 18.60 -0.77
CA ALA A 590 -32.09 18.56 -0.57
C ALA A 590 -32.48 18.14 0.85
N ALA A 591 -31.70 17.28 1.51
CA ALA A 591 -31.92 16.91 2.90
C ALA A 591 -31.59 18.05 3.89
N LEU A 592 -30.50 18.79 3.66
CA LEU A 592 -30.10 19.96 4.45
C LEU A 592 -31.15 21.07 4.32
N ALA A 593 -31.58 21.41 3.11
CA ALA A 593 -32.64 22.39 2.89
C ALA A 593 -33.97 22.01 3.59
N ALA A 594 -34.31 20.73 3.63
CA ALA A 594 -35.57 20.23 4.22
C ALA A 594 -35.53 20.00 5.75
N VAL A 595 -34.35 19.76 6.33
CA VAL A 595 -34.20 19.48 7.78
C VAL A 595 -33.66 20.70 8.54
N LEU A 596 -32.82 21.49 7.88
CA LEU A 596 -32.11 22.64 8.43
C LEU A 596 -32.30 23.88 7.53
N PRO A 597 -33.56 24.31 7.29
CA PRO A 597 -33.82 25.51 6.49
C PRO A 597 -33.16 26.75 7.12
N PRO A 598 -33.00 27.84 6.34
CA PRO A 598 -32.48 29.11 6.85
C PRO A 598 -33.25 29.59 8.09
N SER A 599 -32.51 30.16 9.03
CA SER A 599 -33.03 30.66 10.31
C SER A 599 -32.38 31.99 10.67
N PRO A 600 -32.89 32.75 11.66
CA PRO A 600 -32.26 34.01 12.09
C PRO A 600 -30.79 33.87 12.51
N ARG A 601 -30.35 32.66 12.91
CA ARG A 601 -28.95 32.34 13.26
C ARG A 601 -28.15 31.72 12.10
N ARG A 602 -28.81 31.24 11.05
CA ARG A 602 -28.18 30.61 9.88
C ARG A 602 -28.85 31.13 8.60
N ARG A 603 -28.34 32.23 8.07
CA ARG A 603 -28.96 32.98 6.95
C ARG A 603 -29.00 32.19 5.64
N GLU A 604 -28.09 31.23 5.47
CA GLU A 604 -27.97 30.41 4.27
C GLU A 604 -28.15 28.91 4.55
N ILE A 605 -28.40 28.15 3.49
CA ILE A 605 -28.39 26.69 3.53
C ILE A 605 -26.92 26.22 3.63
N ILE A 606 -26.67 25.24 4.51
CA ILE A 606 -25.36 24.59 4.64
C ILE A 606 -24.93 24.05 3.27
N LYS A 607 -23.78 24.52 2.77
CA LYS A 607 -23.32 24.22 1.41
C LYS A 607 -22.85 22.76 1.33
N VAL A 608 -22.88 22.18 0.14
CA VAL A 608 -22.42 20.81 -0.11
C VAL A 608 -21.35 20.83 -1.18
N SER A 609 -20.17 20.32 -0.86
CA SER A 609 -19.05 20.20 -1.80
C SER A 609 -18.35 18.84 -1.61
N THR A 610 -17.22 18.63 -2.29
CA THR A 610 -16.37 17.44 -2.19
C THR A 610 -14.92 17.87 -2.47
N PRO A 611 -13.97 17.56 -1.59
CA PRO A 611 -12.54 17.80 -1.80
C PRO A 611 -11.93 16.75 -2.74
N HIS A 612 -11.01 17.19 -3.61
CA HIS A 612 -10.36 16.38 -4.64
C HIS A 612 -8.84 16.45 -4.53
N SER A 613 -8.14 15.34 -4.78
CA SER A 613 -6.71 15.40 -5.07
C SER A 613 -6.44 16.08 -6.42
N LEU A 614 -5.21 16.52 -6.64
CA LEU A 614 -4.75 16.95 -7.97
C LEU A 614 -4.71 15.80 -9.00
N GLY A 615 -4.81 14.54 -8.57
CA GLY A 615 -4.98 13.37 -9.44
C GLY A 615 -6.29 13.33 -10.24
N ILE A 616 -7.18 14.32 -10.05
CA ILE A 616 -8.32 14.56 -10.93
C ILE A 616 -7.90 15.11 -12.32
N LEU A 617 -6.68 15.64 -12.46
CA LEU A 617 -6.15 16.23 -13.68
C LEU A 617 -5.32 15.24 -14.51
N ALA A 618 -5.68 15.06 -15.79
CA ALA A 618 -4.87 14.28 -16.74
C ALA A 618 -3.69 15.06 -17.32
N ALA A 619 -3.72 16.40 -17.23
CA ALA A 619 -2.58 17.24 -17.48
C ALA A 619 -2.67 18.49 -16.60
N SER A 620 -1.52 18.94 -16.11
CA SER A 620 -1.35 20.12 -15.26
C SER A 620 -0.11 20.96 -15.62
N THR A 621 0.73 20.49 -16.54
CA THR A 621 1.95 21.17 -16.98
C THR A 621 1.92 21.37 -18.50
N PRO A 622 2.09 22.61 -19.01
CA PRO A 622 2.05 23.87 -18.24
C PRO A 622 0.62 24.13 -17.69
N PRO A 623 0.42 25.01 -16.69
CA PRO A 623 -0.87 25.20 -16.02
C PRO A 623 -2.06 25.48 -16.97
N SER A 624 -1.85 26.27 -18.02
CA SER A 624 -2.89 26.53 -19.04
C SER A 624 -3.34 25.29 -19.81
N ALA A 625 -2.51 24.24 -19.89
CA ALA A 625 -2.86 22.94 -20.46
C ALA A 625 -3.73 22.08 -19.52
N GLY A 626 -3.99 22.56 -18.30
CA GLY A 626 -4.86 21.97 -17.28
C GLY A 626 -6.14 21.36 -17.84
N ARG A 627 -6.34 20.05 -17.65
CA ARG A 627 -7.58 19.34 -18.01
C ARG A 627 -7.84 18.15 -17.09
N PHE A 628 -9.12 17.85 -16.87
CA PHE A 628 -9.56 16.63 -16.20
C PHE A 628 -9.36 15.38 -17.07
N HIS A 629 -9.43 14.20 -16.47
CA HIS A 629 -9.38 12.93 -17.21
C HIS A 629 -10.55 12.74 -18.17
N ASP A 630 -10.22 12.34 -19.41
CA ASP A 630 -11.19 12.08 -20.48
C ASP A 630 -12.25 11.06 -20.03
N GLY A 631 -13.53 11.38 -20.19
CA GLY A 631 -14.66 10.58 -19.74
C GLY A 631 -15.10 10.89 -18.31
N TYR A 632 -14.17 11.13 -17.38
CA TYR A 632 -14.53 11.61 -16.02
C TYR A 632 -14.98 13.07 -16.06
N ASP A 633 -14.30 13.87 -16.90
CA ASP A 633 -14.62 15.26 -17.22
C ASP A 633 -16.12 15.48 -17.53
N THR A 634 -16.71 14.56 -18.28
CA THR A 634 -18.08 14.63 -18.79
C THR A 634 -19.06 13.82 -17.95
N ALA A 635 -18.69 12.63 -17.47
CA ALA A 635 -19.59 11.76 -16.71
C ALA A 635 -19.80 12.20 -15.25
N VAL A 636 -18.80 12.84 -14.63
CA VAL A 636 -18.84 13.21 -13.20
C VAL A 636 -18.48 14.68 -12.96
N VAL A 637 -17.35 15.16 -13.48
CA VAL A 637 -16.84 16.50 -13.13
C VAL A 637 -17.75 17.61 -13.66
N LYS A 638 -18.25 17.51 -14.90
CA LYS A 638 -19.22 18.48 -15.45
C LYS A 638 -20.57 18.48 -14.71
N PRO A 639 -21.21 17.33 -14.40
CA PRO A 639 -22.38 17.28 -13.52
C PRO A 639 -22.15 17.82 -12.10
N LEU A 640 -20.93 17.64 -11.56
CA LEU A 640 -20.49 18.16 -10.27
C LEU A 640 -20.36 19.69 -10.32
N LEU A 641 -19.58 20.25 -11.25
CA LEU A 641 -19.41 21.69 -11.43
C LEU A 641 -20.74 22.40 -11.70
N GLY A 642 -21.65 21.77 -12.45
CA GLY A 642 -23.03 22.24 -12.63
C GLY A 642 -23.83 22.30 -11.32
N PHE A 643 -23.67 21.33 -10.43
CA PHE A 643 -24.28 21.34 -9.10
C PHE A 643 -23.65 22.39 -8.17
N LEU A 644 -22.32 22.52 -8.18
CA LEU A 644 -21.58 23.49 -7.37
C LEU A 644 -21.98 24.93 -7.75
N ARG A 645 -21.95 25.27 -9.05
CA ARG A 645 -22.47 26.56 -9.56
C ARG A 645 -23.92 26.80 -9.12
N ALA A 646 -24.81 25.83 -9.32
CA ALA A 646 -26.23 25.97 -9.01
C ALA A 646 -26.54 26.12 -7.51
N THR A 647 -25.62 25.74 -6.62
CA THR A 647 -25.79 25.84 -5.16
C THR A 647 -24.92 26.93 -4.51
N GLY A 648 -24.08 27.62 -5.30
CA GLY A 648 -23.09 28.57 -4.79
C GLY A 648 -22.11 27.91 -3.83
N ALA A 649 -21.69 26.68 -4.12
CA ALA A 649 -20.69 25.93 -3.37
C ALA A 649 -19.35 25.91 -4.14
N PRO A 650 -18.19 26.00 -3.47
CA PRO A 650 -16.90 26.03 -4.14
C PRO A 650 -16.46 24.64 -4.62
N PHE A 651 -15.62 24.60 -5.65
CA PHE A 651 -14.82 23.44 -6.01
C PHE A 651 -13.62 23.35 -5.06
N MET A 652 -13.46 22.20 -4.39
CA MET A 652 -12.49 22.04 -3.30
C MET A 652 -11.34 21.13 -3.74
N VAL A 653 -10.10 21.58 -3.58
CA VAL A 653 -8.90 20.83 -3.98
C VAL A 653 -7.90 20.71 -2.83
N ASN A 654 -7.43 19.48 -2.60
CA ASN A 654 -6.28 19.17 -1.78
C ASN A 654 -5.03 19.34 -2.67
N ALA A 655 -4.26 20.41 -2.45
CA ALA A 655 -3.12 20.81 -3.29
C ALA A 655 -1.81 20.74 -2.50
N TYR A 656 -0.96 19.78 -2.85
CA TYR A 656 0.29 19.49 -2.15
C TYR A 656 1.48 19.57 -3.13
N PRO A 657 2.24 20.67 -3.12
CA PRO A 657 3.54 20.77 -3.79
C PRO A 657 4.54 19.70 -3.34
N PHE A 658 4.42 19.20 -2.10
CA PHE A 658 5.29 18.14 -1.56
C PHE A 658 5.29 16.86 -2.41
N TYR A 659 4.13 16.41 -2.90
CA TYR A 659 4.04 15.21 -3.77
C TYR A 659 4.36 15.51 -5.25
N GLY A 660 4.80 16.73 -5.60
CA GLY A 660 5.03 17.19 -6.98
C GLY A 660 6.27 16.62 -7.69
N GLY A 661 6.83 15.50 -7.22
CA GLY A 661 8.06 14.92 -7.76
C GLY A 661 9.30 15.78 -7.47
N LEU A 662 9.48 16.18 -6.20
CA LEU A 662 10.53 17.12 -5.79
C LEU A 662 11.95 16.60 -6.06
N THR A 663 12.77 17.52 -6.57
CA THR A 663 14.23 17.40 -6.63
C THR A 663 14.83 18.58 -5.87
N ASN A 664 16.15 18.59 -5.63
CA ASN A 664 16.82 19.74 -5.03
C ASN A 664 16.63 21.03 -5.86
N ASP A 665 16.48 20.92 -7.18
CA ASP A 665 16.31 22.05 -8.08
C ASP A 665 14.87 22.61 -8.06
N THR A 666 13.86 21.78 -7.78
CA THR A 666 12.45 22.20 -7.71
C THR A 666 11.98 22.51 -6.28
N LEU A 667 12.80 22.25 -5.27
CA LEU A 667 12.46 22.46 -3.86
C LEU A 667 12.17 23.94 -3.53
N ASP A 668 12.99 24.87 -4.03
CA ASP A 668 12.80 26.30 -3.75
C ASP A 668 11.55 26.87 -4.46
N TYR A 669 11.20 26.33 -5.64
CA TYR A 669 9.93 26.60 -6.34
C TYR A 669 8.70 26.05 -5.57
N ALA A 670 8.83 24.91 -4.88
CA ALA A 670 7.77 24.38 -4.04
C ALA A 670 7.61 25.13 -2.70
N LEU A 671 8.68 25.72 -2.17
CA LEU A 671 8.74 26.37 -0.84
C LEU A 671 8.49 27.89 -0.84
N PHE A 672 8.08 28.48 -1.97
CA PHE A 672 7.96 29.94 -2.17
C PHE A 672 9.27 30.71 -1.91
N ARG A 673 10.41 30.10 -2.22
CA ARG A 673 11.73 30.74 -2.11
C ARG A 673 12.11 31.41 -3.43
N VAL A 674 13.16 32.22 -3.42
CA VAL A 674 13.67 32.87 -4.64
C VAL A 674 14.18 31.80 -5.60
N ASN A 675 13.57 31.73 -6.78
CA ASN A 675 13.89 30.80 -7.86
C ASN A 675 13.56 31.49 -9.21
N ASP A 676 13.99 30.92 -10.34
CA ASP A 676 13.78 31.50 -11.67
C ASP A 676 12.32 31.41 -12.15
N GLY A 677 11.48 30.62 -11.47
CA GLY A 677 10.10 30.34 -11.83
C GLY A 677 9.96 29.39 -13.03
N VAL A 678 8.71 29.06 -13.35
CA VAL A 678 8.33 28.27 -14.52
C VAL A 678 7.41 29.11 -15.40
N THR A 679 7.82 29.40 -16.62
CA THR A 679 6.97 30.09 -17.60
C THR A 679 6.04 29.11 -18.28
N ASP A 680 4.75 29.45 -18.37
CA ASP A 680 3.78 28.76 -19.19
C ASP A 680 3.90 29.22 -20.65
N ASP A 681 4.48 28.37 -21.50
CA ASP A 681 4.80 28.70 -22.90
C ASP A 681 3.57 29.12 -23.74
N ALA A 682 2.36 28.72 -23.36
CA ALA A 682 1.14 29.00 -24.12
C ALA A 682 0.48 30.33 -23.74
N THR A 683 0.72 30.82 -22.53
CA THR A 683 0.15 32.09 -22.01
C THR A 683 1.19 33.18 -21.76
N GLY A 684 2.47 32.83 -21.64
CA GLY A 684 3.55 33.72 -21.23
C GLY A 684 3.54 34.08 -19.75
N LEU A 685 2.71 33.42 -18.93
CA LEU A 685 2.61 33.67 -17.49
C LEU A 685 3.76 32.99 -16.74
N LEU A 686 4.45 33.74 -15.86
CA LEU A 686 5.50 33.23 -14.99
C LEU A 686 4.90 32.76 -13.65
N TYR A 687 5.08 31.49 -13.34
CA TYR A 687 4.75 30.90 -12.05
C TYR A 687 5.99 30.92 -11.16
N ALA A 688 5.95 31.73 -10.10
CA ALA A 688 7.08 31.84 -9.15
C ALA A 688 7.06 30.75 -8.07
N ASN A 689 5.96 30.01 -7.92
CA ASN A 689 5.82 28.90 -6.98
C ASN A 689 4.90 27.80 -7.53
N MET A 690 5.06 26.59 -7.00
CA MET A 690 4.33 25.41 -7.46
C MET A 690 2.84 25.42 -7.09
N LEU A 691 2.45 26.05 -5.98
CA LEU A 691 1.05 26.06 -5.54
C LEU A 691 0.18 26.86 -6.52
N ASP A 692 0.64 28.04 -6.95
CA ASP A 692 -0.07 28.85 -7.95
C ASP A 692 -0.26 28.08 -9.28
N ALA A 693 0.77 27.35 -9.71
CA ALA A 693 0.69 26.51 -10.90
C ALA A 693 -0.32 25.36 -10.76
N GLN A 694 -0.41 24.74 -9.58
CA GLN A 694 -1.41 23.70 -9.29
C GLN A 694 -2.84 24.27 -9.29
N LEU A 695 -3.06 25.45 -8.70
CA LEU A 695 -4.37 26.11 -8.66
C LEU A 695 -4.82 26.59 -10.05
N ASP A 696 -3.90 27.15 -10.85
CA ASP A 696 -4.21 27.60 -12.21
C ASP A 696 -4.40 26.44 -13.21
N ALA A 697 -3.79 25.28 -12.95
CA ALA A 697 -4.09 24.05 -13.68
C ALA A 697 -5.54 23.57 -13.42
N VAL A 698 -5.99 23.60 -12.17
CA VAL A 698 -7.39 23.30 -11.79
C VAL A 698 -8.35 24.31 -12.43
N HIS A 699 -8.07 25.60 -12.32
CA HIS A 699 -8.90 26.66 -12.92
C HIS A 699 -8.97 26.55 -14.44
N SER A 700 -7.85 26.22 -15.10
CA SER A 700 -7.81 25.98 -16.54
C SER A 700 -8.68 24.79 -16.95
N ALA A 701 -8.64 23.69 -16.19
CA ALA A 701 -9.51 22.53 -16.40
C ALA A 701 -11.00 22.86 -16.23
N MET A 702 -11.36 23.63 -15.19
CA MET A 702 -12.73 24.11 -14.96
C MET A 702 -13.20 25.05 -16.08
N ARG A 703 -12.35 26.00 -16.50
CA ARG A 703 -12.63 26.94 -17.59
C ARG A 703 -12.87 26.21 -18.92
N ARG A 704 -12.12 25.14 -19.23
CA ARG A 704 -12.34 24.30 -20.43
C ARG A 704 -13.71 23.63 -20.47
N LEU A 705 -14.24 23.21 -19.31
CA LEU A 705 -15.60 22.67 -19.22
C LEU A 705 -16.69 23.77 -19.20
N GLY A 706 -16.30 25.04 -19.18
CA GLY A 706 -17.19 26.19 -19.14
C GLY A 706 -17.58 26.66 -17.73
N PHE A 707 -16.76 26.36 -16.71
CA PHE A 707 -17.02 26.62 -15.27
C PHE A 707 -15.93 27.45 -14.56
N GLY A 708 -15.28 28.38 -15.29
CA GLY A 708 -14.24 29.25 -14.73
C GLY A 708 -14.74 30.37 -13.79
N ASP A 709 -16.04 30.39 -13.49
CA ASP A 709 -16.75 31.24 -12.53
C ASP A 709 -16.98 30.54 -11.19
N VAL A 710 -16.87 29.21 -11.13
CA VAL A 710 -17.02 28.44 -9.89
C VAL A 710 -15.81 28.71 -8.99
N ASP A 711 -16.07 29.02 -7.73
CA ASP A 711 -15.04 29.32 -6.75
C ASP A 711 -14.09 28.12 -6.50
N VAL A 712 -12.83 28.40 -6.16
CA VAL A 712 -11.80 27.38 -5.94
C VAL A 712 -11.23 27.57 -4.53
N VAL A 713 -11.33 26.52 -3.72
CA VAL A 713 -10.91 26.51 -2.31
C VAL A 713 -9.85 25.44 -2.10
N VAL A 714 -8.79 25.78 -1.36
CA VAL A 714 -7.72 24.84 -1.01
C VAL A 714 -8.13 24.07 0.25
N SER A 715 -8.75 22.91 0.08
CA SER A 715 -9.33 22.11 1.17
C SER A 715 -8.30 21.31 1.98
N GLY A 716 -7.06 21.25 1.52
CA GLY A 716 -5.93 20.65 2.21
C GLY A 716 -4.64 21.06 1.53
N THR A 717 -3.70 21.62 2.28
CA THR A 717 -2.32 21.84 1.83
C THR A 717 -1.38 21.79 3.04
N GLY A 718 -0.18 21.26 2.88
CA GLY A 718 0.69 20.98 4.00
C GLY A 718 2.05 20.45 3.57
N TRP A 719 2.93 20.26 4.54
CA TRP A 719 4.29 19.81 4.32
C TRP A 719 4.81 19.06 5.55
N PRO A 720 5.45 17.90 5.41
CA PRO A 720 5.82 17.05 6.54
C PRO A 720 7.11 17.52 7.24
N SER A 721 7.10 17.49 8.57
CA SER A 721 8.20 17.90 9.45
C SER A 721 9.29 16.84 9.61
N ALA A 722 8.97 15.58 9.30
CA ALA A 722 9.90 14.46 9.17
C ALA A 722 9.38 13.54 8.05
N GLY A 723 10.26 12.74 7.46
CA GLY A 723 9.92 11.82 6.37
C GLY A 723 10.97 10.73 6.24
N GLU A 724 10.78 9.85 5.27
CA GLU A 724 11.72 8.79 4.93
C GLU A 724 13.01 9.36 4.35
N TYR A 725 14.11 8.58 4.36
CA TYR A 725 15.40 9.06 3.85
C TYR A 725 15.40 9.38 2.34
N TRP A 726 14.41 8.91 1.59
CA TRP A 726 14.21 9.19 0.17
C TRP A 726 13.21 10.32 -0.12
N GLU A 727 12.52 10.85 0.89
CA GLU A 727 11.55 11.95 0.73
C GLU A 727 12.25 13.30 0.71
N VAL A 728 12.68 13.71 -0.49
CA VAL A 728 13.34 15.00 -0.72
C VAL A 728 12.47 16.15 -0.23
N GLY A 729 13.01 16.93 0.71
CA GLY A 729 12.35 18.13 1.23
C GLY A 729 11.53 17.93 2.51
N ALA A 730 11.39 16.72 3.06
CA ALA A 730 10.80 16.55 4.39
C ALA A 730 11.71 17.16 5.48
N GLY A 731 11.13 17.85 6.47
CA GLY A 731 11.91 18.47 7.55
C GLY A 731 11.22 19.68 8.20
N ALA A 732 11.32 19.82 9.52
CA ALA A 732 10.59 20.83 10.30
C ALA A 732 10.82 22.28 9.83
N ASP A 733 12.05 22.66 9.46
CA ASP A 733 12.33 23.98 8.89
C ASP A 733 11.68 24.19 7.51
N LEU A 734 11.58 23.14 6.70
CA LEU A 734 10.97 23.19 5.37
C LEU A 734 9.45 23.26 5.50
N ALA A 735 8.87 22.44 6.38
CA ALA A 735 7.45 22.46 6.74
C ALA A 735 7.01 23.83 7.30
N ARG A 736 7.81 24.39 8.22
CA ARG A 736 7.62 25.74 8.76
C ARG A 736 7.61 26.79 7.67
N ASN A 737 8.59 26.76 6.76
CA ASN A 737 8.68 27.73 5.67
C ASN A 737 7.48 27.60 4.72
N TYR A 738 7.13 26.37 4.32
CA TYR A 738 5.99 26.11 3.44
C TYR A 738 4.68 26.62 4.03
N ASN A 739 4.29 26.14 5.22
CA ASN A 739 3.00 26.47 5.81
C ASN A 739 2.87 27.98 6.08
N LYS A 740 3.94 28.62 6.58
CA LYS A 740 3.98 30.08 6.82
C LYS A 740 3.89 30.90 5.54
N ASN A 741 4.52 30.44 4.46
CA ASN A 741 4.47 31.14 3.17
C ASN A 741 3.13 30.91 2.45
N ALA A 742 2.57 29.70 2.49
CA ALA A 742 1.26 29.39 1.90
C ALA A 742 0.13 30.21 2.54
N ILE A 743 0.09 30.29 3.88
CA ILE A 743 -0.88 31.14 4.61
C ILE A 743 -0.74 32.61 4.19
N ARG A 744 0.50 33.14 4.18
CA ARG A 744 0.76 34.53 3.81
C ARG A 744 0.37 34.82 2.36
N HIS A 745 0.73 33.94 1.44
CA HIS A 745 0.57 34.13 0.00
C HIS A 745 -0.91 34.12 -0.41
N LEU A 746 -1.64 33.05 -0.08
CA LEU A 746 -3.06 32.93 -0.44
C LEU A 746 -3.96 33.94 0.29
N GLY A 747 -3.59 34.31 1.53
CA GLY A 747 -4.26 35.37 2.30
C GLY A 747 -3.87 36.81 1.89
N SER A 748 -2.83 37.01 1.08
CA SER A 748 -2.36 38.36 0.71
C SER A 748 -3.28 39.12 -0.26
N GLY A 749 -4.16 38.39 -0.96
CA GLY A 749 -4.98 38.95 -2.04
C GLY A 749 -4.24 39.15 -3.36
N VAL A 750 -2.95 38.77 -3.48
CA VAL A 750 -2.21 38.82 -4.77
C VAL A 750 -2.87 37.92 -5.83
N GLY A 751 -3.45 36.80 -5.41
CA GLY A 751 -3.99 35.78 -6.31
C GLY A 751 -2.90 34.91 -6.95
N THR A 752 -3.28 34.19 -8.00
CA THR A 752 -2.37 33.43 -8.87
C THR A 752 -2.15 34.18 -10.20
N PRO A 753 -1.18 33.81 -11.06
CA PRO A 753 -0.98 34.45 -12.36
C PRO A 753 -2.24 34.46 -13.27
N LEU A 754 -3.07 33.42 -13.26
CA LEU A 754 -4.30 33.32 -14.06
C LEU A 754 -5.57 33.78 -13.30
N MET A 755 -5.51 33.87 -11.97
CA MET A 755 -6.56 34.41 -11.09
C MET A 755 -6.01 35.53 -10.17
N PRO A 756 -5.53 36.66 -10.73
CA PRO A 756 -4.90 37.72 -9.95
C PRO A 756 -5.91 38.53 -9.12
N ASN A 757 -5.41 39.22 -8.10
CA ASN A 757 -6.19 40.07 -7.18
C ASN A 757 -7.29 39.31 -6.41
N ARG A 758 -7.00 38.07 -6.00
CA ARG A 758 -7.92 37.16 -5.31
C ARG A 758 -7.31 36.67 -4.00
N THR A 759 -8.11 36.64 -2.93
CA THR A 759 -7.80 35.85 -1.72
C THR A 759 -8.38 34.45 -1.89
N PHE A 760 -7.62 33.42 -1.55
CA PHE A 760 -8.14 32.04 -1.52
C PHE A 760 -8.42 31.62 -0.08
N GLU A 761 -9.56 30.98 0.14
CA GLU A 761 -9.75 30.22 1.37
C GLU A 761 -8.87 28.96 1.33
N LEU A 762 -8.12 28.72 2.40
CA LEU A 762 -7.19 27.60 2.49
C LEU A 762 -7.37 26.84 3.81
N SER A 763 -7.08 25.54 3.82
CA SER A 763 -7.04 24.72 5.02
C SER A 763 -5.69 24.00 5.12
N ILE A 764 -4.95 24.28 6.19
CA ILE A 764 -3.67 23.59 6.44
C ILE A 764 -3.94 22.15 6.89
N PHE A 765 -3.20 21.21 6.28
CA PHE A 765 -3.15 19.81 6.67
C PHE A 765 -1.81 19.52 7.36
N SER A 766 -1.78 19.18 8.65
CA SER A 766 -2.90 19.04 9.60
C SER A 766 -2.58 19.71 10.94
N LEU A 767 -3.58 19.79 11.83
CA LEU A 767 -3.39 20.41 13.14
C LEU A 767 -2.37 19.65 14.01
N PHE A 768 -2.39 18.31 13.94
CA PHE A 768 -1.63 17.42 14.80
C PHE A 768 -0.93 16.31 14.02
N ASP A 769 0.22 15.87 14.52
CA ASP A 769 0.86 14.63 14.07
C ASP A 769 -0.04 13.41 14.36
N GLU A 770 -0.49 12.76 13.29
CA GLU A 770 -1.40 11.62 13.34
C GLU A 770 -0.63 10.31 13.29
N ASN A 771 -0.11 9.87 14.45
CA ASN A 771 0.77 8.69 14.55
C ASN A 771 0.15 7.35 14.06
N LEU A 772 -1.18 7.29 13.88
CA LEU A 772 -1.91 6.15 13.32
C LEU A 772 -2.25 6.29 11.81
N LYS A 773 -1.79 7.34 11.11
CA LYS A 773 -1.89 7.37 9.64
C LYS A 773 -0.99 6.26 9.03
N PRO A 774 -1.51 5.49 8.05
CA PRO A 774 -0.70 4.54 7.29
C PRO A 774 0.19 5.28 6.27
N GLY A 775 1.12 4.54 5.65
CA GLY A 775 2.05 5.10 4.66
C GLY A 775 3.42 5.45 5.23
N PRO A 776 4.23 6.22 4.47
CA PRO A 776 5.57 6.68 4.86
C PRO A 776 5.59 7.46 6.18
N VAL A 777 6.77 7.65 6.75
CA VAL A 777 6.97 8.52 7.92
C VAL A 777 6.36 9.92 7.72
N SER A 778 6.41 10.49 6.52
CA SER A 778 5.82 11.82 6.22
C SER A 778 4.34 11.94 6.61
N GLU A 779 3.52 10.93 6.31
CA GLU A 779 2.08 10.90 6.59
C GLU A 779 1.76 11.10 8.08
N ARG A 780 2.68 10.74 8.97
CA ARG A 780 2.50 10.86 10.43
C ARG A 780 2.97 12.20 10.99
N ASN A 781 3.65 13.03 10.18
CA ASN A 781 4.42 14.20 10.61
C ASN A 781 3.99 15.51 9.91
N PHE A 782 2.77 15.57 9.39
CA PHE A 782 2.15 16.78 8.81
C PHE A 782 1.65 17.80 9.86
N GLY A 783 1.79 17.51 11.15
CA GLY A 783 1.26 18.35 12.22
C GLY A 783 1.91 19.73 12.30
N LEU A 784 1.10 20.73 12.66
CA LEU A 784 1.58 21.99 13.23
C LEU A 784 1.96 21.82 14.72
N TYR A 785 1.31 20.87 15.42
CA TYR A 785 1.54 20.52 16.81
C TYR A 785 1.75 19.02 16.98
N HIS A 786 2.51 18.62 17.99
CA HIS A 786 2.49 17.26 18.51
C HIS A 786 1.17 17.01 19.26
N ALA A 787 0.85 15.74 19.51
CA ALA A 787 -0.41 15.34 20.17
C ALA A 787 -0.55 15.83 21.63
N ASP A 788 0.50 16.37 22.25
CA ASP A 788 0.46 17.04 23.56
C ASP A 788 0.20 18.56 23.49
N MET A 789 -0.10 19.07 22.30
CA MET A 789 -0.26 20.50 21.97
C MET A 789 1.02 21.33 22.04
N THR A 790 2.20 20.71 22.10
CA THR A 790 3.47 21.44 21.87
C THR A 790 3.65 21.72 20.36
N PRO A 791 4.12 22.90 19.95
CA PRO A 791 4.31 23.23 18.54
C PRO A 791 5.50 22.46 17.96
N VAL A 792 5.32 21.81 16.80
CA VAL A 792 6.44 21.22 16.06
C VAL A 792 7.33 22.33 15.50
N TYR A 793 6.71 23.44 15.07
CA TYR A 793 7.38 24.64 14.58
C TYR A 793 6.45 25.87 14.59
N ASP A 794 7.02 27.08 14.69
CA ASP A 794 6.25 28.33 14.56
C ASP A 794 5.94 28.67 13.09
N ALA A 795 4.74 28.28 12.65
CA ALA A 795 4.16 28.68 11.37
C ALA A 795 3.60 30.13 11.35
N GLY A 796 3.61 30.85 12.47
CA GLY A 796 3.04 32.20 12.60
C GLY A 796 1.52 32.25 12.77
N ILE A 797 0.93 31.19 13.33
CA ILE A 797 -0.53 31.01 13.46
C ILE A 797 -1.11 31.44 14.81
N LEU A 798 -0.28 31.79 15.80
CA LEU A 798 -0.75 32.19 17.13
C LEU A 798 -1.18 33.65 17.15
N THR A 799 -2.30 33.96 17.79
CA THR A 799 -2.71 35.35 18.08
C THR A 799 -1.84 35.91 19.20
N ALA A 800 -1.31 37.13 19.01
CA ALA A 800 -0.39 37.72 19.98
C ALA A 800 -1.08 37.96 21.34
N PRO A 801 -0.39 37.74 22.48
CA PRO A 801 -1.00 37.82 23.80
C PRO A 801 -1.42 39.25 24.15
N GLN A 802 -2.58 39.39 24.82
CA GLN A 802 -2.94 40.64 25.49
C GLN A 802 -1.86 41.04 26.50
N GLU A 803 -1.53 42.32 26.55
CA GLU A 803 -0.53 42.88 27.45
C GLU A 803 -0.86 42.58 28.92
N ILE A 804 0.02 41.84 29.61
CA ILE A 804 0.06 41.81 31.07
C ILE A 804 1.29 42.58 31.53
N VAL A 805 1.04 43.58 32.37
CA VAL A 805 2.02 44.56 32.82
C VAL A 805 3.09 43.91 33.71
N GLY A 806 4.29 43.78 33.14
CA GLY A 806 5.57 44.10 33.77
C GLY A 806 6.02 43.38 35.05
N THR A 807 7.07 42.58 34.91
CA THR A 807 8.23 42.68 35.80
C THR A 807 9.53 42.45 35.04
N LYS A 808 10.55 43.29 35.32
CA LYS A 808 11.80 43.35 34.56
C LYS A 808 12.73 42.18 34.89
N VAL A 809 13.27 41.54 33.86
CA VAL A 809 14.65 41.02 33.86
C VAL A 809 15.35 41.54 32.61
N THR A 810 16.55 42.09 32.78
CA THR A 810 17.32 42.79 31.73
C THR A 810 17.95 41.83 30.71
N PRO A 811 18.10 42.24 29.44
CA PRO A 811 18.65 41.38 28.39
C PRO A 811 20.17 41.20 28.54
N ALA A 812 20.64 39.98 28.31
CA ALA A 812 22.05 39.69 28.04
C ALA A 812 22.34 39.89 26.52
N PRO A 813 23.53 40.37 26.14
CA PRO A 813 23.81 40.74 24.74
C PRO A 813 23.94 39.51 23.82
N ALA A 814 23.51 39.68 22.57
CA ALA A 814 23.64 38.66 21.54
C ALA A 814 25.12 38.35 21.21
N PRO A 815 25.51 37.08 21.06
CA PRO A 815 26.77 36.72 20.44
C PRO A 815 26.77 37.16 18.96
N ALA A 816 27.82 37.87 18.55
CA ALA A 816 27.96 38.36 17.18
C ALA A 816 28.21 37.22 16.17
N LEU A 817 27.83 37.45 14.91
CA LEU A 817 28.33 36.67 13.78
C LEU A 817 29.87 36.69 13.78
N ALA A 818 30.47 35.52 13.59
CA ALA A 818 31.90 35.31 13.36
C ALA A 818 32.10 34.49 12.06
N PRO A 819 33.25 34.61 11.37
CA PRO A 819 33.26 34.57 9.90
C PRO A 819 33.44 33.17 9.27
N ALA A 820 33.26 33.11 7.96
CA ALA A 820 33.52 31.94 7.13
C ALA A 820 35.02 31.72 6.82
N ALA A 821 35.35 30.46 6.48
CA ALA A 821 36.68 29.89 6.20
C ALA A 821 37.59 29.76 7.44
N ASP A 822 38.38 28.68 7.63
CA ASP A 822 39.01 27.77 6.67
C ASP A 822 39.23 26.35 7.27
N GLY A 823 39.45 25.32 6.43
CA GLY A 823 39.86 23.96 6.83
C GLY A 823 38.80 23.13 7.58
N ARG A 824 38.01 22.32 6.83
CA ARG A 824 36.87 21.50 7.34
C ARG A 824 37.20 20.65 8.58
N ARG A 825 37.02 21.20 9.77
CA ARG A 825 36.83 20.41 10.99
C ARG A 825 35.48 19.70 10.91
N ARG A 826 35.46 18.45 11.34
CA ARG A 826 34.30 17.56 11.33
C ARG A 826 34.20 16.95 12.72
N TRP A 827 32.98 16.77 13.21
CA TRP A 827 32.68 16.15 14.49
C TRP A 827 31.64 15.06 14.30
N CYS A 828 31.65 14.03 15.15
CA CYS A 828 30.60 13.02 15.16
C CYS A 828 29.64 13.27 16.31
N VAL A 829 28.33 13.30 16.04
CA VAL A 829 27.28 13.45 17.05
C VAL A 829 26.17 12.42 16.83
N PRO A 830 25.43 11.98 17.87
CA PRO A 830 24.27 11.13 17.70
C PRO A 830 23.17 11.85 16.94
N LYS A 831 22.40 11.09 16.15
CA LYS A 831 21.18 11.61 15.53
C LYS A 831 20.16 11.99 16.62
N PRO A 832 19.36 13.07 16.45
CA PRO A 832 18.38 13.49 17.46
C PRO A 832 17.36 12.42 17.87
N ALA A 833 17.03 11.50 16.95
CA ALA A 833 16.10 10.38 17.15
C ALA A 833 16.80 9.01 17.36
N ALA A 834 18.09 8.99 17.68
CA ALA A 834 18.79 7.75 18.00
C ALA A 834 18.31 7.20 19.36
N ASP A 835 17.96 5.91 19.39
CA ASP A 835 17.47 5.21 20.59
C ASP A 835 18.48 5.27 21.75
N GLU A 836 18.02 5.57 22.96
CA GLU A 836 18.91 5.75 24.12
C GLU A 836 19.64 4.46 24.52
N VAL A 837 19.07 3.27 24.27
CA VAL A 837 19.75 1.99 24.54
C VAL A 837 20.88 1.79 23.54
N ALA A 838 20.65 2.09 22.26
CA ALA A 838 21.69 2.07 21.23
C ALA A 838 22.80 3.10 21.51
N LEU A 839 22.44 4.31 21.96
CA LEU A 839 23.43 5.32 22.38
C LEU A 839 24.22 4.90 23.62
N GLN A 840 23.60 4.21 24.59
CA GLN A 840 24.34 3.65 25.73
C GLN A 840 25.31 2.54 25.28
N VAL A 841 24.91 1.67 24.35
CA VAL A 841 25.81 0.67 23.75
C VAL A 841 27.01 1.32 23.05
N ASN A 842 26.82 2.47 22.39
CA ASN A 842 27.94 3.22 21.81
C ASN A 842 28.89 3.77 22.88
N ILE A 843 28.37 4.33 23.98
CA ILE A 843 29.19 4.80 25.11
C ILE A 843 30.00 3.62 25.68
N ASP A 844 29.34 2.50 25.97
CA ASP A 844 29.96 1.31 26.55
C ASP A 844 31.03 0.70 25.61
N PHE A 845 30.78 0.73 24.29
CA PHE A 845 31.76 0.37 23.28
C PHE A 845 32.95 1.33 23.30
N VAL A 846 32.76 2.63 23.08
CA VAL A 846 33.86 3.62 22.98
C VAL A 846 34.72 3.65 24.24
N CYS A 847 34.06 3.73 25.40
CA CYS A 847 34.68 3.92 26.70
C CYS A 847 35.18 2.61 27.35
N GLY A 848 34.91 1.46 26.71
CA GLY A 848 35.30 0.13 27.15
C GLY A 848 36.17 -0.61 26.13
N GLN A 849 35.57 -1.05 25.02
CA GLN A 849 36.24 -1.86 23.99
C GLN A 849 37.04 -1.01 22.98
N GLY A 850 36.60 0.21 22.69
CA GLY A 850 37.26 1.17 21.79
C GLY A 850 38.49 1.87 22.38
N GLY A 851 38.76 1.68 23.68
CA GLY A 851 39.99 2.15 24.33
C GLY A 851 40.11 3.67 24.54
N ILE A 852 39.02 4.41 24.43
CA ILE A 852 39.00 5.88 24.55
C ILE A 852 38.74 6.31 26.01
N ASP A 853 39.51 7.28 26.52
CA ASP A 853 39.30 7.82 27.86
C ASP A 853 38.09 8.78 27.92
N CYS A 854 36.97 8.25 28.37
CA CYS A 854 35.73 8.99 28.60
C CYS A 854 35.65 9.66 29.98
N GLY A 855 36.78 9.92 30.67
CA GLY A 855 36.79 10.57 31.99
C GLY A 855 36.01 11.90 32.05
N ALA A 856 35.92 12.63 30.94
CA ALA A 856 35.23 13.92 30.86
C ALA A 856 33.69 13.84 30.98
N ILE A 857 33.07 12.68 30.70
CA ILE A 857 31.61 12.45 30.86
C ILE A 857 31.26 11.71 32.16
N ARG A 858 32.23 11.46 33.05
CA ARG A 858 31.97 10.92 34.39
C ARG A 858 31.64 12.06 35.36
N ALA A 859 30.98 11.74 36.48
CA ALA A 859 30.61 12.73 37.48
C ALA A 859 31.81 13.59 37.94
N GLY A 860 31.70 14.91 37.79
CA GLY A 860 32.79 15.87 38.02
C GLY A 860 33.67 16.19 36.81
N GLY A 861 33.45 15.54 35.66
CA GLY A 861 34.12 15.81 34.39
C GLY A 861 33.55 17.03 33.65
N SER A 862 34.35 17.60 32.73
CA SER A 862 34.04 18.86 32.03
C SER A 862 32.86 18.78 31.04
N CYS A 863 32.42 17.57 30.71
CA CYS A 863 31.34 17.22 29.78
C CYS A 863 30.24 16.37 30.45
N TYR A 864 30.20 16.34 31.79
CA TYR A 864 29.17 15.60 32.53
C TYR A 864 27.77 16.22 32.40
N ASP A 865 27.68 17.55 32.34
CA ASP A 865 26.42 18.28 32.27
C ASP A 865 26.13 18.78 30.84
N PRO A 866 24.96 18.51 30.25
CA PRO A 866 23.80 17.87 30.88
C PRO A 866 23.97 16.35 31.04
N ASN A 867 23.63 15.84 32.22
CA ASN A 867 23.72 14.42 32.56
C ASN A 867 22.58 13.62 31.91
N ASN A 868 22.73 13.30 30.62
CA ASN A 868 21.85 12.41 29.87
C ASN A 868 22.66 11.61 28.82
N VAL A 869 22.10 10.49 28.38
CA VAL A 869 22.76 9.54 27.48
C VAL A 869 23.15 10.20 26.16
N GLN A 870 22.28 11.05 25.59
CA GLN A 870 22.52 11.69 24.30
C GLN A 870 23.72 12.66 24.32
N ALA A 871 23.88 13.46 25.38
CA ALA A 871 25.01 14.37 25.54
C ALA A 871 26.32 13.64 25.83
N HIS A 872 26.27 12.55 26.60
CA HIS A 872 27.44 11.70 26.87
C HIS A 872 27.88 10.92 25.62
N ALA A 873 26.92 10.39 24.85
CA ALA A 873 27.15 9.73 23.57
C ALA A 873 27.75 10.69 22.54
N ALA A 874 27.26 11.93 22.45
CA ALA A 874 27.86 12.96 21.58
C ALA A 874 29.35 13.14 21.82
N PHE A 875 29.76 13.26 23.10
CA PHE A 875 31.16 13.45 23.42
C PHE A 875 31.99 12.19 23.16
N ALA A 876 31.50 11.00 23.56
CA ALA A 876 32.19 9.73 23.34
C ALA A 876 32.36 9.40 21.84
N MET A 877 31.27 9.44 21.06
CA MET A 877 31.27 9.18 19.62
C MET A 877 32.19 10.16 18.87
N ASN A 878 32.21 11.44 19.27
CA ASN A 878 33.18 12.38 18.72
C ASN A 878 34.62 11.98 19.04
N LEU A 879 34.97 11.70 20.31
CA LEU A 879 36.35 11.34 20.65
C LEU A 879 36.86 10.14 19.84
N TYR A 880 36.02 9.10 19.67
CA TYR A 880 36.33 7.94 18.85
C TYR A 880 36.56 8.32 17.37
N PHE A 881 35.69 9.17 16.81
CA PHE A 881 35.80 9.67 15.44
C PHE A 881 37.08 10.50 15.21
N GLN A 882 37.46 11.35 16.17
CA GLN A 882 38.71 12.12 16.10
C GLN A 882 39.95 11.22 16.19
N SER A 883 39.94 10.22 17.09
CA SER A 883 41.09 9.34 17.30
C SER A 883 41.35 8.35 16.17
N ASN A 884 40.32 7.97 15.40
CA ASN A 884 40.41 6.92 14.36
C ASN A 884 40.54 7.46 12.92
N GLY A 885 40.78 8.76 12.74
CA GLY A 885 41.08 9.36 11.43
C GLY A 885 39.89 9.96 10.69
N GLN A 886 38.74 10.13 11.36
CA GLN A 886 37.57 10.83 10.86
C GLN A 886 37.01 10.27 9.53
N HIS A 887 37.00 8.96 9.32
CA HIS A 887 36.32 8.36 8.17
C HIS A 887 34.82 8.29 8.40
N GLU A 888 34.00 8.21 7.34
CA GLU A 888 32.54 8.20 7.48
C GLU A 888 32.04 7.01 8.32
N PHE A 889 32.69 5.85 8.19
CA PHE A 889 32.39 4.67 8.99
C PHE A 889 32.77 4.81 10.47
N ASP A 890 33.72 5.68 10.84
CA ASP A 890 34.09 5.93 12.25
C ASP A 890 33.00 6.70 13.01
N CYS A 891 32.00 7.25 12.29
CA CYS A 891 30.83 7.93 12.85
C CYS A 891 29.51 7.18 12.64
N ASP A 892 29.51 6.02 11.97
CA ASP A 892 28.26 5.31 11.69
C ASP A 892 27.60 4.79 12.98
N PHE A 893 28.36 4.08 13.82
CA PHE A 893 27.87 3.49 15.08
C PHE A 893 26.56 2.71 14.93
N GLY A 894 26.44 1.87 13.89
CA GLY A 894 25.19 1.17 13.60
C GLY A 894 24.09 2.13 13.15
N GLN A 895 24.44 3.08 12.28
CA GLN A 895 23.62 4.20 11.80
C GLN A 895 23.09 5.15 12.87
N THR A 896 23.62 5.18 14.09
CA THR A 896 23.18 6.09 15.17
C THR A 896 23.89 7.44 15.18
N GLY A 897 25.08 7.55 14.56
CA GLY A 897 25.85 8.80 14.47
C GLY A 897 25.67 9.54 13.15
N VAL A 898 26.07 10.81 13.14
CA VAL A 898 26.12 11.69 11.97
C VAL A 898 27.28 12.67 12.08
N ILE A 899 27.95 12.93 10.95
CA ILE A 899 29.05 13.91 10.88
C ILE A 899 28.47 15.31 10.72
N THR A 900 28.89 16.22 11.61
CA THR A 900 28.57 17.65 11.54
C THR A 900 29.82 18.49 11.30
N THR A 901 29.63 19.66 10.70
CA THR A 901 30.63 20.73 10.55
C THR A 901 30.39 21.90 11.51
N VAL A 902 29.36 21.81 12.36
CA VAL A 902 29.08 22.74 13.46
C VAL A 902 29.77 22.23 14.72
N ASP A 903 30.61 23.06 15.34
CA ASP A 903 31.30 22.71 16.59
C ASP A 903 30.28 22.46 17.72
N PRO A 904 30.14 21.23 18.24
CA PRO A 904 29.19 20.90 19.30
C PRO A 904 29.69 21.28 20.71
N SER A 905 30.85 21.93 20.83
CA SER A 905 31.42 22.37 22.12
C SER A 905 30.55 23.41 22.84
N TYR A 906 30.34 23.21 24.14
CA TYR A 906 29.58 24.12 25.00
C TYR A 906 30.26 24.31 26.36
N LYS A 907 30.21 25.52 26.92
CA LYS A 907 30.83 25.86 28.22
C LYS A 907 32.29 25.35 28.30
N SER A 908 32.59 24.53 29.32
CA SER A 908 33.86 23.82 29.58
C SER A 908 34.05 22.55 28.74
N CYS A 909 32.99 22.01 28.13
CA CYS A 909 33.08 20.83 27.29
C CYS A 909 33.59 21.20 25.90
N LYS A 910 34.73 20.64 25.51
CA LYS A 910 35.40 20.90 24.22
C LYS A 910 35.53 19.62 23.43
N PHE A 911 34.91 19.59 22.27
CA PHE A 911 34.94 18.48 21.33
C PHE A 911 36.13 18.72 20.39
N THR A 912 37.25 18.07 20.67
CA THR A 912 38.55 18.23 19.97
C THR A 912 39.04 16.93 19.41
#